data_AF-A0A1Q7H456-F1
#
_entry.id   AF-A0A1Q7H456-F1
#
_cell.length_a   1.000
_cell.length_b   1.000
_cell.length_c   1.000
_cell.angle_alpha   90.00
_cell.angle_beta   90.00
_cell.angle_gamma   90.00
#
_symmetry.space_group_name_H-M   'P 1'
#
loop_
_entity.id
_entity.type
_entity.pdbx_description
1 polymer ?
#
loop_
_entity_poly.entity_id
_entity_poly.type
_entity_poly.pdbx_seq_one_letter_code
_entity_poly.pdbx_strand_id
1 'polypeptide(L)'
;MVRDTLIDFFRDLAHARGEFLIYDDGFRSRGYTYDEVGRAARGFAARLHELGLRKGDKVVVWSENRPEWIVAFWGCLLVGVVVVPIDYRASPDFLARVSRIVNAKLIAIGQDVPPIRAALDAPIWKLYEMEWRDGDPPEVAITRDDVAEIIFTSGATAEPKGVVITHRNVLANIVPIEREVLKYRKWGKPFYPLRFLNLLPLSHMFGQAMATFVPPMLPGVVVFMRGYNPVDIVTQIKSRHISVVVSVPKILDVLREHVGRVDEVARRLRAEGASASGTNEHFALRWWRYRRVHTSFGMKFWAFVVGAAPLDAELEAFWKELGFVVIQGYGLTETAPIVSLNHPFSTKHGSVGKAIAGVEVKIAPDGEILVRGENVTRGYFNADEETARAFEDGWFHTGDVGEVSKSGQIYIRGRKKEMIVTPEGLNVFPEDVERVLNRLPGVRDSAVVGVPIGSEERVHAVVVLDPAVTLDHVVRQANAALDDHQKVRRALAWPEPELPRTEGTRKLKRAEIREWVKTGARHAPAVQAGKDRLAALLAKYSGGADLAPNTTLEQLGLSSLDRVDLMVSLEDTFHTRIDEGAFSEALDLSQLRTLVERSAASDAAPAEPVEFPVWSRAWAARTIRRASLPTWILPLARAFAWIRVEGREHLRDLDTPVIFAANHQSHMDAPVILAALPPSLRYRVTTAMAKEFFKAHFYPDQHGRLAWLTNSLNYYLAALFFNAFPLPQREAGARQTLRYIGSVLEEGWSVLIFPEGRRTDTGAIDRFRPGIGMIAARLGVPVVPVRIEGLDKVLHPSWRMARPGRVRVAFGAPMRLTGEDYEALAKQVEDAVKDL
;
A
#
# COMPACT_ATOMS: atom_id res chain seq x y z
N MET A 1 -11.76 -31.21 -6.92
CA MET A 1 -11.56 -31.93 -5.64
C MET A 1 -12.59 -31.42 -4.64
N VAL A 2 -13.12 -32.28 -3.79
CA VAL A 2 -13.90 -31.85 -2.63
C VAL A 2 -12.88 -31.35 -1.61
N ARG A 3 -12.96 -30.07 -1.23
CA ARG A 3 -12.13 -29.50 -0.15
C ARG A 3 -12.91 -29.69 1.15
N ASP A 4 -12.28 -30.27 2.17
CA ASP A 4 -12.90 -30.43 3.49
C ASP A 4 -12.48 -29.30 4.43
N THR A 5 -11.22 -28.87 4.38
CA THR A 5 -10.72 -27.73 5.18
C THR A 5 -9.93 -26.73 4.33
N LEU A 6 -9.62 -25.57 4.93
CA LEU A 6 -8.70 -24.61 4.30
C LEU A 6 -7.27 -25.16 4.19
N ILE A 7 -6.93 -26.23 4.92
CA ILE A 7 -5.63 -26.88 4.83
C ILE A 7 -5.47 -27.57 3.47
N ASP A 8 -6.55 -28.10 2.89
CA ASP A 8 -6.52 -28.64 1.53
C ASP A 8 -6.22 -27.55 0.50
N PHE A 9 -6.75 -26.35 0.72
CA PHE A 9 -6.41 -25.17 -0.09
C PHE A 9 -4.96 -24.74 0.09
N PHE A 10 -4.48 -24.70 1.34
CA PHE A 10 -3.08 -24.39 1.63
C PHE A 10 -2.12 -25.38 0.97
N ARG A 11 -2.43 -26.69 0.96
CA ARG A 11 -1.60 -27.69 0.29
C ARG A 11 -1.45 -27.37 -1.20
N ASP A 12 -2.53 -27.05 -1.90
CA ASP A 12 -2.45 -26.66 -3.31
C ASP A 12 -1.63 -25.37 -3.50
N LEU A 13 -1.82 -24.39 -2.61
CA LEU A 13 -1.09 -23.12 -2.62
C LEU A 13 0.41 -23.34 -2.41
N ALA A 14 0.82 -24.15 -1.44
CA ALA A 14 2.21 -24.39 -1.10
C ALA A 14 2.97 -25.17 -2.19
N HIS A 15 2.27 -25.94 -3.03
CA HIS A 15 2.85 -26.63 -4.19
C HIS A 15 2.78 -25.80 -5.48
N ALA A 16 2.12 -24.63 -5.46
CA ALA A 16 2.06 -23.76 -6.62
C ALA A 16 3.46 -23.19 -6.94
N ARG A 17 3.69 -22.89 -8.22
CA ARG A 17 4.95 -22.33 -8.70
C ARG A 17 4.78 -20.87 -9.08
N GLY A 18 5.80 -20.08 -8.82
CA GLY A 18 5.89 -18.68 -9.22
C GLY A 18 5.83 -17.72 -8.05
N GLU A 19 5.84 -16.44 -8.39
CA GLU A 19 5.67 -15.32 -7.46
C GLU A 19 4.24 -15.32 -6.91
N PHE A 20 4.09 -14.99 -5.62
CA PHE A 20 2.79 -14.91 -4.96
C PHE A 20 2.57 -13.54 -4.33
N LEU A 21 3.48 -13.07 -3.47
CA LEU A 21 3.30 -11.82 -2.73
C LEU A 21 4.39 -10.83 -3.11
N ILE A 22 4.01 -9.58 -3.28
CA ILE A 22 4.92 -8.45 -3.43
C ILE A 22 4.54 -7.43 -2.37
N TYR A 23 5.51 -7.01 -1.57
CA TYR A 23 5.33 -5.95 -0.59
C TYR A 23 6.21 -4.77 -0.97
N ASP A 24 5.61 -3.60 -1.15
CA ASP A 24 6.31 -2.33 -1.33
C ASP A 24 6.22 -1.54 -0.01
N ASP A 25 7.36 -1.42 0.67
CA ASP A 25 7.48 -0.72 1.96
C ASP A 25 7.69 0.79 1.80
N GLY A 26 7.56 1.33 0.58
CA GLY A 26 7.78 2.72 0.25
C GLY A 26 9.23 3.06 -0.12
N PHE A 27 10.19 2.18 0.22
CA PHE A 27 11.62 2.31 -0.10
C PHE A 27 12.11 1.22 -1.05
N ARG A 28 11.67 -0.02 -0.81
CA ARG A 28 11.99 -1.22 -1.57
C ARG A 28 10.76 -2.11 -1.68
N SER A 29 10.75 -2.90 -2.74
CA SER A 29 9.87 -4.02 -2.90
C SER A 29 10.55 -5.35 -2.66
N ARG A 30 9.80 -6.26 -2.04
CA ARG A 30 10.20 -7.64 -1.82
C ARG A 30 9.14 -8.56 -2.41
N GLY A 31 9.57 -9.44 -3.30
CA GLY A 31 8.75 -10.51 -3.86
C GLY A 31 8.97 -11.81 -3.10
N TYR A 32 7.91 -12.59 -2.94
CA TYR A 32 7.88 -13.87 -2.26
C TYR A 32 7.13 -14.88 -3.12
N THR A 33 7.69 -16.06 -3.27
CA THR A 33 7.10 -17.17 -4.03
C THR A 33 6.09 -17.95 -3.18
N TYR A 34 5.23 -18.71 -3.86
CA TYR A 34 4.30 -19.64 -3.21
C TYR A 34 5.01 -20.65 -2.29
N ASP A 35 6.15 -21.20 -2.75
CA ASP A 35 6.96 -22.14 -1.99
C ASP A 35 7.54 -21.49 -0.72
N GLU A 36 8.09 -20.28 -0.82
CA GLU A 36 8.62 -19.54 0.33
C GLU A 36 7.52 -19.24 1.37
N VAL A 37 6.33 -18.81 0.93
CA VAL A 37 5.19 -18.59 1.82
C VAL A 37 4.74 -19.91 2.47
N GLY A 38 4.71 -21.01 1.71
CA GLY A 38 4.36 -22.33 2.21
C GLY A 38 5.34 -22.83 3.29
N ARG A 39 6.64 -22.71 3.04
CA ARG A 39 7.71 -23.04 4.01
C ARG A 39 7.60 -22.18 5.26
N ALA A 40 7.51 -20.86 5.09
CA ALA A 40 7.42 -19.94 6.20
C ALA A 40 6.18 -20.18 7.07
N ALA A 41 5.03 -20.54 6.46
CA ALA A 41 3.82 -20.87 7.21
C ALA A 41 3.98 -22.14 8.07
N ARG A 42 4.64 -23.18 7.54
CA ARG A 42 4.98 -24.37 8.34
C ARG A 42 5.99 -24.05 9.44
N GLY A 43 7.00 -23.23 9.16
CA GLY A 43 7.94 -22.72 10.15
C GLY A 43 7.24 -21.96 11.28
N PHE A 44 6.29 -21.08 10.95
CA PHE A 44 5.47 -20.35 11.92
C PHE A 44 4.63 -21.32 12.77
N ALA A 45 3.96 -22.29 12.13
CA ALA A 45 3.17 -23.31 12.81
C ALA A 45 4.00 -24.14 13.82
N ALA A 46 5.21 -24.55 13.43
CA ALA A 46 6.12 -25.28 14.31
C ALA A 46 6.49 -24.46 15.55
N ARG A 47 6.81 -23.16 15.37
CA ARG A 47 7.11 -22.25 16.49
C ARG A 47 5.92 -22.01 17.41
N LEU A 48 4.70 -21.93 16.89
CA LEU A 48 3.50 -21.83 17.73
C LEU A 48 3.37 -23.08 18.62
N HIS A 49 3.61 -24.26 18.04
CA HIS A 49 3.54 -25.51 18.78
C HIS A 49 4.63 -25.62 19.87
N GLU A 50 5.86 -25.22 19.55
CA GLU A 50 7.00 -25.11 20.49
C GLU A 50 6.70 -24.16 21.65
N LEU A 51 6.00 -23.06 21.39
CA LEU A 51 5.54 -22.12 22.42
C LEU A 51 4.40 -22.69 23.29
N GLY A 52 3.87 -23.86 22.94
CA GLY A 52 2.83 -24.55 23.71
C GLY A 52 1.41 -24.27 23.24
N LEU A 53 1.20 -23.54 22.14
CA LEU A 53 -0.14 -23.31 21.60
C LEU A 53 -0.73 -24.61 21.03
N ARG A 54 -2.03 -24.78 21.20
CA ARG A 54 -2.80 -25.96 20.78
C ARG A 54 -4.03 -25.54 19.99
N LYS A 55 -4.67 -26.53 19.37
CA LYS A 55 -5.93 -26.34 18.64
C LYS A 55 -6.96 -25.61 19.52
N GLY A 56 -7.55 -24.53 18.99
CA GLY A 56 -8.55 -23.71 19.67
C GLY A 56 -7.99 -22.55 20.51
N ASP A 57 -6.66 -22.46 20.69
CA ASP A 57 -6.02 -21.25 21.23
C ASP A 57 -6.12 -20.08 20.23
N LYS A 58 -6.02 -18.84 20.72
CA LYS A 58 -6.20 -17.63 19.90
C LYS A 58 -4.90 -16.87 19.77
N VAL A 59 -4.58 -16.48 18.54
CA VAL A 59 -3.50 -15.55 18.21
C VAL A 59 -4.11 -14.27 17.69
N VAL A 60 -3.88 -13.16 18.38
CA VAL A 60 -4.27 -11.85 17.88
C VAL A 60 -3.25 -11.39 16.85
N VAL A 61 -3.70 -11.01 15.66
CA VAL A 61 -2.85 -10.46 14.60
C VAL A 61 -3.22 -9.00 14.38
N TRP A 62 -2.39 -8.10 14.91
CA TRP A 62 -2.56 -6.66 14.80
C TRP A 62 -1.48 -6.09 13.91
N SER A 63 -1.75 -5.95 12.61
CA SER A 63 -0.71 -5.64 11.63
C SER A 63 -1.28 -5.02 10.37
N GLU A 64 -0.51 -4.12 9.77
CA GLU A 64 -0.76 -3.63 8.42
C GLU A 64 -0.67 -4.77 7.40
N ASN A 65 -1.09 -4.49 6.17
CA ASN A 65 -0.96 -5.44 5.07
C ASN A 65 0.51 -5.76 4.82
N ARG A 66 0.89 -7.01 5.03
CA ARG A 66 2.24 -7.49 4.78
C ARG A 66 2.26 -9.01 4.52
N PRO A 67 3.28 -9.53 3.84
CA PRO A 67 3.36 -10.96 3.52
C PRO A 67 3.40 -11.86 4.76
N GLU A 68 4.05 -11.40 5.83
CA GLU A 68 4.17 -12.13 7.09
C GLU A 68 2.81 -12.30 7.79
N TRP A 69 1.84 -11.43 7.51
CA TRP A 69 0.46 -11.60 7.97
C TRP A 69 -0.15 -12.87 7.37
N ILE A 70 0.05 -13.11 6.06
CA ILE A 70 -0.46 -14.30 5.36
C ILE A 70 0.24 -15.57 5.87
N VAL A 71 1.55 -15.47 6.13
CA VAL A 71 2.33 -16.55 6.75
C VAL A 71 1.77 -16.89 8.13
N ALA A 72 1.53 -15.89 8.98
CA ALA A 72 0.97 -16.09 10.32
C ALA A 72 -0.44 -16.68 10.26
N PHE A 73 -1.29 -16.20 9.35
CA PHE A 73 -2.63 -16.74 9.12
C PHE A 73 -2.59 -18.24 8.80
N TRP A 74 -1.84 -18.64 7.78
CA TRP A 74 -1.71 -20.06 7.41
C TRP A 74 -1.04 -20.90 8.49
N GLY A 75 0.00 -20.36 9.14
CA GLY A 75 0.71 -21.03 10.22
C GLY A 75 -0.20 -21.33 11.43
N CYS A 76 -1.10 -20.42 11.78
CA CYS A 76 -2.11 -20.66 12.81
C CYS A 76 -3.07 -21.78 12.40
N LEU A 77 -3.62 -21.69 11.18
CA LEU A 77 -4.58 -22.68 10.70
C LEU A 77 -3.99 -24.10 10.63
N LEU A 78 -2.73 -24.25 10.25
CA LEU A 78 -2.05 -25.56 10.15
C LEU A 78 -2.04 -26.35 11.46
N VAL A 79 -2.07 -25.68 12.61
CA VAL A 79 -2.11 -26.30 13.95
C VAL A 79 -3.46 -26.08 14.66
N GLY A 80 -4.49 -25.64 13.93
CA GLY A 80 -5.84 -25.42 14.43
C GLY A 80 -5.95 -24.26 15.43
N VAL A 81 -4.99 -23.33 15.42
CA VAL A 81 -5.02 -22.10 16.20
C VAL A 81 -5.92 -21.08 15.50
N VAL A 82 -6.76 -20.41 16.29
CA VAL A 82 -7.76 -19.45 15.80
C VAL A 82 -7.10 -18.08 15.62
N VAL A 83 -7.24 -17.50 14.43
CA VAL A 83 -6.73 -16.16 14.13
C VAL A 83 -7.72 -15.09 14.59
N VAL A 84 -7.25 -14.05 15.25
CA VAL A 84 -8.07 -12.89 15.66
C VAL A 84 -7.48 -11.62 15.05
N PRO A 85 -7.87 -11.26 13.82
CA PRO A 85 -7.25 -10.14 13.15
C PRO A 85 -7.83 -8.80 13.63
N ILE A 86 -6.96 -7.81 13.80
CA ILE A 86 -7.30 -6.45 14.22
C ILE A 86 -6.70 -5.46 13.22
N ASP A 87 -7.47 -4.44 12.85
CA ASP A 87 -6.96 -3.36 12.00
C ASP A 87 -5.77 -2.67 12.68
N TYR A 88 -4.68 -2.50 11.95
CA TYR A 88 -3.43 -1.96 12.47
C TYR A 88 -3.55 -0.53 13.02
N ARG A 89 -4.57 0.23 12.58
CA ARG A 89 -4.87 1.58 13.08
C ARG A 89 -5.75 1.57 14.34
N ALA A 90 -6.29 0.42 14.73
CA ALA A 90 -7.07 0.32 15.96
C ALA A 90 -6.24 0.77 17.17
N SER A 91 -6.91 1.31 18.20
CA SER A 91 -6.18 1.81 19.37
C SER A 91 -5.57 0.66 20.20
N PRO A 92 -4.47 0.91 20.92
CA PRO A 92 -3.92 -0.06 21.88
C PRO A 92 -4.95 -0.51 22.93
N ASP A 93 -5.87 0.37 23.32
CA ASP A 93 -6.96 0.01 24.25
C ASP A 93 -7.94 -0.99 23.63
N PHE A 94 -8.24 -0.84 22.34
CA PHE A 94 -9.05 -1.79 21.60
C PHE A 94 -8.37 -3.15 21.52
N LEU A 95 -7.08 -3.18 21.19
CA LEU A 95 -6.25 -4.40 21.23
C LEU A 95 -6.33 -5.07 22.59
N ALA A 96 -6.06 -4.33 23.68
CA ALA A 96 -6.06 -4.87 25.03
C ALA A 96 -7.43 -5.42 25.46
N ARG A 97 -8.53 -4.79 25.01
CA ARG A 97 -9.89 -5.31 25.23
C ARG A 97 -10.13 -6.60 24.46
N VAL A 98 -9.87 -6.62 23.15
CA VAL A 98 -10.07 -7.80 22.30
C VAL A 98 -9.21 -8.97 22.80
N SER A 99 -7.95 -8.73 23.12
CA SER A 99 -7.02 -9.73 23.65
C SER A 99 -7.56 -10.40 24.91
N ARG A 100 -8.18 -9.63 25.82
CA ARG A 100 -8.82 -10.17 27.03
C ARG A 100 -10.10 -10.94 26.73
N ILE A 101 -10.96 -10.42 25.86
CA ILE A 101 -12.22 -11.08 25.46
C ILE A 101 -11.93 -12.47 24.91
N VAL A 102 -10.94 -12.61 24.02
CA VAL A 102 -10.62 -13.88 23.37
C VAL A 102 -9.65 -14.77 24.15
N ASN A 103 -9.12 -14.27 25.28
CA ASN A 103 -8.03 -14.90 26.05
C ASN A 103 -6.86 -15.28 25.14
N ALA A 104 -6.29 -14.28 24.47
CA ALA A 104 -5.20 -14.47 23.50
C ALA A 104 -3.96 -15.11 24.15
N LYS A 105 -3.37 -16.10 23.48
CA LYS A 105 -2.13 -16.76 23.92
C LYS A 105 -0.88 -16.12 23.35
N LEU A 106 -1.03 -15.35 22.28
CA LEU A 106 0.04 -14.65 21.58
C LEU A 106 -0.56 -13.45 20.84
N ILE A 107 0.22 -12.36 20.77
CA ILE A 107 -0.11 -11.18 19.98
C ILE A 107 1.00 -11.00 18.93
N ALA A 108 0.65 -11.14 17.66
CA ALA A 108 1.53 -10.89 16.54
C ALA A 108 1.30 -9.46 16.02
N ILE A 109 2.34 -8.63 16.01
CA ILE A 109 2.27 -7.21 15.64
C ILE A 109 3.00 -6.88 14.34
N GLY A 110 2.42 -5.96 13.58
CA GLY A 110 3.04 -5.33 12.42
C GLY A 110 4.03 -4.24 12.79
N GLN A 111 4.61 -3.60 11.78
CA GLN A 111 5.58 -2.52 11.96
C GLN A 111 4.92 -1.17 12.20
N ASP A 112 3.71 -0.96 11.66
CA ASP A 112 3.05 0.35 11.62
C ASP A 112 1.95 0.49 12.67
N VAL A 113 1.94 -0.39 13.66
CA VAL A 113 0.99 -0.32 14.76
C VAL A 113 1.34 0.82 15.73
N PRO A 114 0.34 1.47 16.35
CA PRO A 114 0.55 2.40 17.43
C PRO A 114 1.43 1.83 18.56
N PRO A 115 2.29 2.66 19.20
CA PRO A 115 3.16 2.21 20.28
C PRO A 115 2.35 1.66 21.45
N ILE A 116 2.71 0.46 21.88
CA ILE A 116 2.09 -0.25 22.99
C ILE A 116 2.59 0.38 24.30
N ARG A 117 1.69 1.05 25.02
CA ARG A 117 2.00 1.67 26.34
C ARG A 117 1.44 0.87 27.52
N ALA A 118 0.46 0.01 27.27
CA ALA A 118 -0.18 -0.82 28.28
C ALA A 118 0.52 -2.17 28.41
N ALA A 119 0.54 -2.74 29.62
CA ALA A 119 0.90 -4.13 29.81
C ALA A 119 -0.13 -5.03 29.10
N LEU A 120 0.36 -5.99 28.32
CA LEU A 120 -0.45 -7.01 27.65
C LEU A 120 -0.19 -8.36 28.31
N ASP A 121 -1.25 -9.15 28.48
CA ASP A 121 -1.20 -10.44 29.21
C ASP A 121 -0.59 -11.59 28.39
N ALA A 122 -0.18 -11.33 27.14
CA ALA A 122 0.31 -12.33 26.20
C ALA A 122 1.66 -11.92 25.58
N PRO A 123 2.54 -12.89 25.24
CA PRO A 123 3.78 -12.62 24.55
C PRO A 123 3.54 -11.91 23.21
N ILE A 124 4.49 -11.08 22.81
CA ILE A 124 4.43 -10.30 21.57
C ILE A 124 5.44 -10.84 20.57
N TRP A 125 4.98 -11.17 19.36
CA TRP A 125 5.85 -11.47 18.22
C TRP A 125 5.77 -10.35 17.20
N LYS A 126 6.91 -9.86 16.75
CA LYS A 126 6.98 -8.85 15.69
C LYS A 126 7.06 -9.54 14.34
N LEU A 127 6.00 -9.42 13.55
CA LEU A 127 5.92 -10.05 12.24
C LEU A 127 6.99 -9.53 11.26
N TYR A 128 7.37 -8.26 11.39
CA TYR A 128 8.38 -7.64 10.53
C TYR A 128 9.82 -8.07 10.80
N GLU A 129 10.06 -8.76 11.92
CA GLU A 129 11.34 -9.38 12.30
C GLU A 129 11.29 -10.91 12.09
N MET A 130 10.21 -11.44 11.50
CA MET A 130 10.02 -12.88 11.33
C MET A 130 11.01 -13.47 10.33
N GLU A 131 11.69 -14.55 10.74
CA GLU A 131 12.50 -15.37 9.84
C GLU A 131 11.64 -16.28 8.96
N TRP A 132 11.88 -16.24 7.65
CA TRP A 132 11.19 -17.06 6.65
C TRP A 132 11.87 -18.43 6.49
N ARG A 133 11.83 -19.23 7.56
CA ARG A 133 12.39 -20.59 7.59
C ARG A 133 11.30 -21.65 7.43
N ASP A 134 11.67 -22.81 6.89
CA ASP A 134 10.78 -23.97 6.89
C ASP A 134 10.69 -24.59 8.30
N GLY A 135 9.68 -25.44 8.51
CA GLY A 135 9.52 -26.22 9.73
C GLY A 135 8.61 -27.41 9.50
N ASP A 136 8.57 -28.30 10.48
CA ASP A 136 7.75 -29.51 10.46
C ASP A 136 6.77 -29.49 11.65
N PRO A 137 5.63 -28.77 11.53
CA PRO A 137 4.64 -28.74 12.59
C PRO A 137 3.99 -30.11 12.76
N PRO A 138 3.53 -30.46 13.98
CA PRO A 138 2.85 -31.74 14.19
C PRO A 138 1.53 -31.80 13.41
N GLU A 139 1.13 -33.02 13.02
CA GLU A 139 -0.19 -33.25 12.45
C GLU A 139 -1.28 -33.03 13.51
N VAL A 140 -2.18 -32.08 13.23
CA VAL A 140 -3.35 -31.78 14.06
C VAL A 140 -4.60 -32.13 13.28
N ALA A 141 -5.50 -32.92 13.88
CA ALA A 141 -6.79 -33.25 13.27
C ALA A 141 -7.69 -31.99 13.22
N ILE A 142 -7.83 -31.41 12.03
CA ILE A 142 -8.67 -30.25 11.76
C ILE A 142 -9.86 -30.70 10.92
N THR A 143 -11.04 -30.22 11.29
CA THR A 143 -12.33 -30.51 10.66
C THR A 143 -12.91 -29.23 10.08
N ARG A 144 -13.85 -29.37 9.15
CA ARG A 144 -14.53 -28.22 8.54
C ARG A 144 -15.29 -27.33 9.54
N ASP A 145 -15.61 -27.85 10.72
CA ASP A 145 -16.41 -27.15 11.73
C ASP A 145 -15.56 -26.44 12.79
N ASP A 146 -14.23 -26.62 12.73
CA ASP A 146 -13.31 -25.86 13.56
C ASP A 146 -13.29 -24.38 13.17
N VAL A 147 -13.12 -23.52 14.17
CA VAL A 147 -13.02 -22.07 13.99
C VAL A 147 -11.67 -21.75 13.34
N ALA A 148 -11.72 -21.06 12.21
CA ALA A 148 -10.53 -20.56 11.52
C ALA A 148 -10.15 -19.18 12.08
N GLU A 149 -11.12 -18.28 12.24
CA GLU A 149 -10.89 -16.93 12.73
C GLU A 149 -12.08 -16.32 13.46
N ILE A 150 -11.81 -15.32 14.31
CA ILE A 150 -12.81 -14.49 14.98
C ILE A 150 -12.56 -13.04 14.62
N ILE A 151 -13.53 -12.40 13.96
CA ILE A 151 -13.35 -11.04 13.45
C ILE A 151 -14.23 -10.07 14.23
N PHE A 152 -13.60 -9.10 14.88
CA PHE A 152 -14.32 -8.08 15.62
C PHE A 152 -14.84 -7.00 14.69
N THR A 153 -16.16 -6.80 14.70
CA THR A 153 -16.80 -5.69 13.99
C THR A 153 -17.02 -4.53 14.94
N SER A 154 -16.86 -3.31 14.43
CA SER A 154 -17.26 -2.08 15.12
C SER A 154 -18.79 -2.03 15.14
N GLY A 155 -19.41 -2.72 16.10
CA GLY A 155 -20.84 -2.64 16.35
C GLY A 155 -21.25 -1.21 16.68
N ALA A 156 -22.54 -0.88 16.48
CA ALA A 156 -23.11 0.39 16.95
C ALA A 156 -23.16 0.50 18.50
N THR A 157 -22.81 -0.58 19.20
CA THR A 157 -22.72 -0.71 20.66
C THR A 157 -21.30 -0.44 21.15
N ALA A 158 -21.15 0.04 22.39
CA ALA A 158 -19.84 0.34 22.99
C ALA A 158 -18.90 -0.88 23.11
N GLU A 159 -19.45 -2.10 23.09
CA GLU A 159 -18.67 -3.35 23.09
C GLU A 159 -18.53 -3.97 21.69
N PRO A 160 -17.30 -4.36 21.28
CA PRO A 160 -17.05 -4.95 19.98
C PRO A 160 -17.47 -6.42 19.93
N LYS A 161 -18.08 -6.83 18.82
CA LYS A 161 -18.65 -8.18 18.65
C LYS A 161 -17.74 -9.02 17.75
N GLY A 162 -17.28 -10.17 18.24
CA GLY A 162 -16.46 -11.10 17.48
C GLY A 162 -17.31 -12.06 16.65
N VAL A 163 -17.26 -11.99 15.33
CA VAL A 163 -17.95 -12.92 14.43
C VAL A 163 -17.12 -14.21 14.32
N VAL A 164 -17.73 -15.37 14.59
CA VAL A 164 -17.04 -16.67 14.57
C VAL A 164 -17.07 -17.28 13.16
N ILE A 165 -15.91 -17.40 12.52
CA ILE A 165 -15.79 -17.94 11.16
C ILE A 165 -15.08 -19.29 11.19
N THR A 166 -15.75 -20.31 10.66
CA THR A 166 -15.22 -21.68 10.55
C THR A 166 -14.58 -21.94 9.19
N HIS A 167 -13.80 -23.02 9.08
CA HIS A 167 -13.28 -23.49 7.78
C HIS A 167 -14.42 -23.71 6.76
N ARG A 168 -15.55 -24.27 7.19
CA ARG A 168 -16.76 -24.46 6.37
C ARG A 168 -17.26 -23.15 5.79
N ASN A 169 -17.31 -22.08 6.58
CA ASN A 169 -17.84 -20.80 6.13
C ASN A 169 -17.02 -20.20 4.98
N VAL A 170 -15.70 -20.24 5.11
CA VAL A 170 -14.78 -19.74 4.09
C VAL A 170 -14.81 -20.65 2.85
N LEU A 171 -14.83 -21.98 3.03
CA LEU A 171 -14.93 -22.93 1.91
C LEU A 171 -16.21 -22.75 1.08
N ALA A 172 -17.34 -22.49 1.74
CA ALA A 172 -18.61 -22.22 1.08
C ALA A 172 -18.55 -20.96 0.18
N ASN A 173 -17.68 -20.01 0.47
CA ASN A 173 -17.40 -18.86 -0.40
C ASN A 173 -16.45 -19.19 -1.54
N ILE A 174 -15.32 -19.83 -1.22
CA ILE A 174 -14.21 -19.93 -2.17
C ILE A 174 -14.40 -21.05 -3.20
N VAL A 175 -15.05 -22.16 -2.84
CA VAL A 175 -15.25 -23.30 -3.75
C VAL A 175 -16.15 -22.97 -4.95
N PRO A 176 -17.30 -22.27 -4.79
CA PRO A 176 -18.08 -21.79 -5.92
C PRO A 176 -17.28 -20.89 -6.86
N ILE A 177 -16.52 -19.95 -6.30
CA ILE A 177 -15.69 -19.02 -7.07
C ILE A 177 -14.61 -19.78 -7.83
N GLU A 178 -13.91 -20.70 -7.16
CA GLU A 178 -12.89 -21.56 -7.77
C GLU A 178 -13.46 -22.32 -8.98
N ARG A 179 -14.66 -22.92 -8.84
CA ARG A 179 -15.33 -23.64 -9.95
C ARG A 179 -15.60 -22.74 -11.15
N GLU A 180 -16.08 -21.52 -10.93
CA GLU A 180 -16.33 -20.57 -12.02
C GLU A 180 -15.03 -20.10 -12.67
N VAL A 181 -14.06 -19.73 -11.86
CA VAL A 181 -12.72 -19.27 -12.28
C VAL A 181 -12.00 -20.31 -13.12
N LEU A 182 -12.06 -21.59 -12.73
CA LEU A 182 -11.41 -22.68 -13.46
C LEU A 182 -11.96 -22.89 -14.89
N LYS A 183 -13.21 -22.52 -15.17
CA LYS A 183 -13.78 -22.58 -16.53
C LYS A 183 -13.05 -21.63 -17.48
N TYR A 184 -12.64 -20.46 -16.98
CA TYR A 184 -12.00 -19.41 -17.77
C TYR A 184 -10.47 -19.47 -17.75
N ARG A 185 -9.87 -20.28 -16.86
CA ARG A 185 -8.42 -20.37 -16.66
C ARG A 185 -7.62 -20.61 -17.94
N LYS A 186 -8.15 -21.38 -18.89
CA LYS A 186 -7.47 -21.66 -20.16
C LYS A 186 -7.30 -20.41 -21.02
N TRP A 187 -8.28 -19.51 -21.00
CA TRP A 187 -8.30 -18.26 -21.76
C TRP A 187 -7.45 -17.16 -21.11
N GLY A 188 -7.20 -17.26 -19.80
CA GLY A 188 -6.33 -16.33 -19.05
C GLY A 188 -4.83 -16.53 -19.29
N LYS A 189 -4.40 -17.64 -19.93
CA LYS A 189 -2.99 -17.98 -20.15
C LYS A 189 -2.12 -16.86 -20.73
N PRO A 190 -2.55 -16.10 -21.76
CA PRO A 190 -1.75 -15.00 -22.32
C PRO A 190 -1.54 -13.84 -21.34
N PHE A 191 -2.37 -13.74 -20.31
CA PHE A 191 -2.40 -12.62 -19.37
C PHE A 191 -1.74 -12.96 -18.03
N TYR A 192 -1.47 -14.24 -17.76
CA TYR A 192 -0.81 -14.69 -16.54
C TYR A 192 0.67 -14.23 -16.44
N PRO A 193 1.19 -14.04 -15.21
CA PRO A 193 0.42 -13.99 -13.97
C PRO A 193 -0.48 -12.76 -13.93
N LEU A 194 -1.69 -12.92 -13.37
CA LEU A 194 -2.55 -11.80 -13.06
C LEU A 194 -2.02 -11.14 -11.79
N ARG A 195 -1.95 -9.80 -11.77
CA ARG A 195 -1.44 -9.06 -10.62
C ARG A 195 -2.56 -8.26 -9.98
N PHE A 196 -2.73 -8.43 -8.68
CA PHE A 196 -3.77 -7.81 -7.88
C PHE A 196 -3.15 -6.78 -6.94
N LEU A 197 -3.46 -5.50 -7.12
CA LEU A 197 -3.12 -4.48 -6.13
C LEU A 197 -4.20 -4.48 -5.06
N ASN A 198 -3.89 -5.01 -3.87
CA ASN A 198 -4.84 -5.10 -2.77
C ASN A 198 -4.69 -3.92 -1.81
N LEU A 199 -5.63 -3.00 -1.88
CA LEU A 199 -5.69 -1.80 -1.03
C LEU A 199 -6.56 -1.99 0.21
N LEU A 200 -7.12 -3.19 0.41
CA LEU A 200 -8.01 -3.45 1.55
C LEU A 200 -7.23 -4.09 2.70
N PRO A 201 -7.52 -3.71 3.95
CA PRO A 201 -6.89 -4.33 5.11
C PRO A 201 -7.12 -5.84 5.16
N LEU A 202 -6.07 -6.60 5.49
CA LEU A 202 -6.15 -8.04 5.78
C LEU A 202 -6.88 -8.33 7.10
N SER A 203 -7.20 -7.31 7.90
CA SER A 203 -8.13 -7.43 9.03
C SER A 203 -9.59 -7.61 8.61
N HIS A 204 -9.92 -7.39 7.34
CA HIS A 204 -11.26 -7.55 6.80
C HIS A 204 -11.30 -8.72 5.82
N MET A 205 -12.34 -9.57 5.94
CA MET A 205 -12.55 -10.74 5.10
C MET A 205 -12.48 -10.48 3.60
N PHE A 206 -12.94 -9.31 3.12
CA PHE A 206 -12.87 -9.00 1.68
C PHE A 206 -11.41 -8.80 1.21
N GLY A 207 -10.62 -8.07 2.00
CA GLY A 207 -9.18 -7.91 1.75
C GLY A 207 -8.45 -9.24 1.84
N GLN A 208 -8.77 -10.06 2.85
CA GLN A 208 -8.23 -11.41 2.99
C GLN A 208 -8.60 -12.32 1.81
N ALA A 209 -9.87 -12.36 1.38
CA ALA A 209 -10.29 -13.20 0.28
C ALA A 209 -9.56 -12.87 -1.02
N MET A 210 -9.35 -11.58 -1.27
CA MET A 210 -8.65 -11.09 -2.45
C MET A 210 -7.12 -11.12 -2.35
N ALA A 211 -6.55 -11.43 -1.18
CA ALA A 211 -5.12 -11.68 -1.02
C ALA A 211 -4.79 -13.17 -0.92
N THR A 212 -5.54 -13.89 -0.11
CA THR A 212 -5.19 -15.22 0.39
C THR A 212 -5.86 -16.33 -0.38
N PHE A 213 -7.09 -16.13 -0.88
CA PHE A 213 -7.88 -17.22 -1.47
C PHE A 213 -8.08 -17.09 -2.99
N VAL A 214 -8.49 -15.93 -3.49
CA VAL A 214 -8.84 -15.78 -4.92
C VAL A 214 -7.62 -15.80 -5.85
N PRO A 215 -6.55 -15.01 -5.61
CA PRO A 215 -5.40 -14.97 -6.52
C PRO A 215 -4.68 -16.32 -6.73
N PRO A 216 -4.49 -17.17 -5.70
CA PRO A 216 -3.91 -18.51 -5.89
C PRO A 216 -4.69 -19.42 -6.83
N MET A 217 -5.99 -19.18 -7.05
CA MET A 217 -6.78 -19.92 -8.04
C MET A 217 -6.37 -19.58 -9.50
N LEU A 218 -5.68 -18.45 -9.73
CA LEU A 218 -5.45 -17.80 -11.03
C LEU A 218 -3.99 -17.38 -11.27
N PRO A 219 -3.03 -18.34 -11.25
CA PRO A 219 -1.60 -18.10 -10.94
C PRO A 219 -1.27 -16.62 -10.65
N GLY A 220 -1.79 -16.12 -9.53
CA GLY A 220 -2.01 -14.69 -9.30
C GLY A 220 -1.03 -14.13 -8.27
N VAL A 221 -0.48 -12.96 -8.55
CA VAL A 221 0.41 -12.25 -7.63
C VAL A 221 -0.38 -11.15 -6.92
N VAL A 222 -0.20 -11.01 -5.62
CA VAL A 222 -0.79 -9.96 -4.80
C VAL A 222 0.27 -8.94 -4.45
N VAL A 223 -0.03 -7.68 -4.71
CA VAL A 223 0.82 -6.54 -4.40
C VAL A 223 0.19 -5.76 -3.26
N PHE A 224 0.98 -5.56 -2.22
CA PHE A 224 0.69 -4.66 -1.12
C PHE A 224 1.56 -3.41 -1.26
N MET A 225 0.97 -2.25 -0.98
CA MET A 225 1.67 -0.98 -0.91
C MET A 225 1.28 -0.24 0.35
N ARG A 226 2.12 0.70 0.77
CA ARG A 226 1.81 1.66 1.83
C ARG A 226 1.07 2.87 1.26
N GLY A 227 0.13 3.40 2.04
CA GLY A 227 -0.64 4.60 1.72
C GLY A 227 -1.71 4.41 0.63
N TYR A 228 -2.50 5.47 0.42
CA TYR A 228 -3.60 5.52 -0.56
C TYR A 228 -3.50 6.71 -1.51
N ASN A 229 -2.29 7.25 -1.70
CA ASN A 229 -2.07 8.38 -2.60
C ASN A 229 -2.38 7.96 -4.06
N PRO A 230 -3.26 8.67 -4.79
CA PRO A 230 -3.62 8.31 -6.16
C PRO A 230 -2.43 8.23 -7.12
N VAL A 231 -1.43 9.09 -6.95
CA VAL A 231 -0.23 9.12 -7.80
C VAL A 231 0.59 7.85 -7.61
N ASP A 232 0.79 7.44 -6.36
CA ASP A 232 1.50 6.20 -6.05
C ASP A 232 0.70 4.99 -6.53
N ILE A 233 -0.62 4.96 -6.33
CA ILE A 233 -1.49 3.88 -6.84
C ILE A 233 -1.33 3.73 -8.37
N VAL A 234 -1.47 4.80 -9.14
CA VAL A 234 -1.30 4.76 -10.62
C VAL A 234 0.12 4.32 -11.00
N THR A 235 1.13 4.81 -10.28
CA THR A 235 2.53 4.43 -10.50
C THR A 235 2.73 2.93 -10.27
N GLN A 236 2.19 2.38 -9.19
CA GLN A 236 2.25 0.95 -8.88
C GLN A 236 1.51 0.11 -9.92
N ILE A 237 0.34 0.58 -10.38
CA ILE A 237 -0.43 -0.12 -11.43
C ILE A 237 0.43 -0.25 -12.69
N LYS A 238 1.06 0.85 -13.11
CA LYS A 238 1.88 0.89 -14.32
C LYS A 238 3.19 0.12 -14.19
N SER A 239 3.98 0.41 -13.16
CA SER A 239 5.34 -0.15 -13.00
C SER A 239 5.30 -1.67 -12.77
N ARG A 240 4.34 -2.14 -11.97
CA ARG A 240 4.20 -3.57 -11.65
C ARG A 240 3.29 -4.33 -12.61
N HIS A 241 2.73 -3.65 -13.61
CA HIS A 241 1.82 -4.25 -14.58
C HIS A 241 0.62 -4.93 -13.89
N ILE A 242 0.01 -4.20 -12.94
CA ILE A 242 -1.18 -4.65 -12.22
C ILE A 242 -2.31 -4.91 -13.21
N SER A 243 -3.04 -5.99 -13.00
CA SER A 243 -4.20 -6.37 -13.81
C SER A 243 -5.51 -5.91 -13.19
N VAL A 244 -5.60 -6.04 -11.86
CA VAL A 244 -6.81 -5.80 -11.10
C VAL A 244 -6.48 -4.99 -9.84
N VAL A 245 -7.27 -3.96 -9.55
CA VAL A 245 -7.21 -3.23 -8.28
C VAL A 245 -8.37 -3.67 -7.41
N VAL A 246 -8.08 -4.02 -6.15
CA VAL A 246 -9.06 -4.40 -5.15
C VAL A 246 -9.21 -3.25 -4.16
N SER A 247 -10.40 -2.66 -4.08
CA SER A 247 -10.60 -1.42 -3.32
C SER A 247 -12.05 -1.19 -2.91
N VAL A 248 -12.29 -0.05 -2.26
CA VAL A 248 -13.64 0.47 -1.95
C VAL A 248 -14.06 1.55 -2.96
N PRO A 249 -15.37 1.84 -3.11
CA PRO A 249 -15.87 2.86 -4.04
C PRO A 249 -15.18 4.22 -3.92
N LYS A 250 -14.84 4.66 -2.70
CA LYS A 250 -14.16 5.95 -2.49
C LYS A 250 -12.80 6.03 -3.20
N ILE A 251 -12.08 4.92 -3.35
CA ILE A 251 -10.81 4.91 -4.10
C ILE A 251 -11.07 5.10 -5.59
N LEU A 252 -12.16 4.55 -6.12
CA LEU A 252 -12.56 4.80 -7.52
C LEU A 252 -12.89 6.27 -7.74
N ASP A 253 -13.52 6.95 -6.78
CA ASP A 253 -13.76 8.39 -6.86
C ASP A 253 -12.47 9.21 -6.89
N VAL A 254 -11.54 8.90 -5.99
CA VAL A 254 -10.22 9.56 -5.92
C VAL A 254 -9.44 9.36 -7.22
N LEU A 255 -9.47 8.16 -7.79
CA LEU A 255 -8.83 7.88 -9.08
C LEU A 255 -9.55 8.56 -10.25
N ARG A 256 -10.89 8.65 -10.21
CA ARG A 256 -11.68 9.38 -11.23
C ARG A 256 -11.27 10.86 -11.25
N GLU A 257 -11.09 11.45 -10.07
CA GLU A 257 -10.63 12.81 -9.94
C GLU A 257 -9.21 12.99 -10.51
N HIS A 258 -8.28 12.12 -10.13
CA HIS A 258 -6.92 12.14 -10.65
C HIS A 258 -6.87 12.03 -12.18
N VAL A 259 -7.61 11.08 -12.77
CA VAL A 259 -7.68 10.91 -14.23
C VAL A 259 -8.23 12.15 -14.92
N GLY A 260 -9.26 12.79 -14.34
CA GLY A 260 -9.83 14.02 -14.89
C GLY A 260 -8.87 15.23 -14.90
N ARG A 261 -7.80 15.21 -14.09
CA ARG A 261 -6.75 16.24 -14.13
C ARG A 261 -5.73 15.98 -15.23
N VAL A 262 -5.46 14.71 -15.53
CA VAL A 262 -4.39 14.27 -16.45
C VAL A 262 -4.89 14.13 -17.90
N ASP A 263 -6.18 13.87 -18.11
CA ASP A 263 -6.76 13.70 -19.44
C ASP A 263 -8.02 14.55 -19.67
N GLU A 264 -7.97 15.41 -20.69
CA GLU A 264 -9.05 16.35 -21.00
C GLU A 264 -10.35 15.67 -21.47
N VAL A 265 -10.26 14.51 -22.15
CA VAL A 265 -11.44 13.79 -22.63
C VAL A 265 -12.16 13.13 -21.46
N ALA A 266 -11.41 12.54 -20.53
CA ALA A 266 -11.97 12.02 -19.28
C ALA A 266 -12.57 13.14 -18.41
N ARG A 267 -11.97 14.33 -18.40
CA ARG A 267 -12.51 15.52 -17.72
C ARG A 267 -13.87 15.92 -18.26
N ARG A 268 -14.03 15.95 -19.59
CA ARG A 268 -15.32 16.27 -20.24
C ARG A 268 -16.37 15.22 -19.94
N LEU A 269 -16.03 13.93 -20.02
CA LEU A 269 -16.94 12.85 -19.65
C LEU A 269 -17.46 12.98 -18.21
N ARG A 270 -16.60 13.40 -17.28
CA ARG A 270 -17.01 13.66 -15.89
C ARG A 270 -17.96 14.86 -15.79
N ALA A 271 -17.69 15.94 -16.51
CA ALA A 271 -18.51 17.16 -16.47
C ALA A 271 -19.88 16.98 -17.13
N GLU A 272 -19.95 16.21 -18.21
CA GLU A 272 -21.18 15.93 -18.97
C GLU A 272 -22.03 14.83 -18.32
N GLY A 273 -21.45 14.06 -17.40
CA GLY A 273 -22.08 12.91 -16.75
C GLY A 273 -22.00 11.66 -17.64
N ALA A 274 -21.51 10.56 -17.09
CA ALA A 274 -21.50 9.28 -17.82
C ALA A 274 -22.93 8.75 -17.94
N SER A 275 -23.36 8.42 -19.17
CA SER A 275 -24.71 7.90 -19.40
C SER A 275 -24.91 6.52 -18.74
N ALA A 276 -25.95 6.40 -17.92
CA ALA A 276 -26.37 5.14 -17.30
C ALA A 276 -26.83 4.08 -18.32
N SER A 277 -27.20 4.49 -19.55
CA SER A 277 -27.58 3.58 -20.63
C SER A 277 -26.38 2.89 -21.31
N GLY A 278 -25.14 3.28 -20.96
CA GLY A 278 -23.92 2.81 -21.61
C GLY A 278 -23.79 3.32 -23.04
N THR A 279 -22.56 3.40 -23.55
CA THR A 279 -22.36 3.62 -24.99
C THR A 279 -22.59 2.33 -25.76
N ASN A 280 -23.28 2.43 -26.89
CA ASN A 280 -23.42 1.34 -27.87
C ASN A 280 -22.12 1.10 -28.66
N GLU A 281 -21.01 1.70 -28.20
CA GLU A 281 -19.73 1.71 -28.87
C GLU A 281 -18.91 0.47 -28.52
N HIS A 282 -18.35 -0.16 -29.54
CA HIS A 282 -17.55 -1.37 -29.36
C HIS A 282 -16.35 -1.12 -28.43
N PHE A 283 -16.04 -2.08 -27.56
CA PHE A 283 -14.96 -1.96 -26.56
C PHE A 283 -13.62 -1.49 -27.13
N ALA A 284 -13.23 -1.98 -28.32
CA ALA A 284 -11.98 -1.60 -28.97
C ALA A 284 -11.90 -0.11 -29.35
N LEU A 285 -13.02 0.49 -29.76
CA LEU A 285 -13.07 1.92 -30.13
C LEU A 285 -12.95 2.79 -28.88
N ARG A 286 -13.65 2.41 -27.80
CA ARG A 286 -13.53 3.07 -26.49
C ARG A 286 -12.10 3.00 -25.96
N TRP A 287 -11.50 1.81 -26.04
CA TRP A 287 -10.11 1.60 -25.65
C TRP A 287 -9.15 2.53 -26.43
N TRP A 288 -9.34 2.65 -27.75
CA TRP A 288 -8.53 3.55 -28.59
C TRP A 288 -8.76 5.04 -28.29
N ARG A 289 -10.02 5.45 -28.07
CA ARG A 289 -10.41 6.81 -27.68
C ARG A 289 -9.72 7.22 -26.38
N TYR A 290 -9.72 6.34 -25.40
CA TYR A 290 -9.13 6.57 -24.08
C TYR A 290 -7.71 5.98 -23.93
N ARG A 291 -6.98 5.74 -25.02
CA ARG A 291 -5.66 5.09 -24.98
C ARG A 291 -4.65 5.79 -24.08
N ARG A 292 -4.76 7.11 -23.89
CA ARG A 292 -3.90 7.89 -22.98
C ARG A 292 -4.14 7.50 -21.52
N VAL A 293 -5.40 7.33 -21.13
CA VAL A 293 -5.79 6.82 -19.81
C VAL A 293 -5.31 5.37 -19.65
N HIS A 294 -5.52 4.50 -20.64
CA HIS A 294 -5.00 3.12 -20.58
C HIS A 294 -3.47 3.07 -20.48
N THR A 295 -2.76 3.97 -21.16
CA THR A 295 -1.29 4.05 -21.10
C THR A 295 -0.78 4.63 -19.77
N SER A 296 -1.55 5.48 -19.09
CA SER A 296 -1.17 6.02 -17.79
C SER A 296 -1.28 4.96 -16.67
N PHE A 297 -2.31 4.11 -16.71
CA PHE A 297 -2.42 2.96 -15.80
C PHE A 297 -1.52 1.79 -16.23
N GLY A 298 -1.28 1.62 -17.53
CA GLY A 298 -0.50 0.51 -18.08
C GLY A 298 -1.38 -0.56 -18.74
N MET A 299 -0.87 -1.14 -19.81
CA MET A 299 -1.63 -1.97 -20.76
C MET A 299 -2.18 -3.28 -20.17
N LYS A 300 -1.68 -3.74 -19.01
CA LYS A 300 -2.18 -4.93 -18.32
C LYS A 300 -3.41 -4.65 -17.45
N PHE A 301 -3.68 -3.39 -17.10
CA PHE A 301 -4.74 -3.02 -16.18
C PHE A 301 -6.10 -2.99 -16.86
N TRP A 302 -7.09 -3.71 -16.32
CA TRP A 302 -8.40 -3.83 -16.97
C TRP A 302 -9.59 -3.83 -16.02
N ALA A 303 -9.41 -4.06 -14.71
CA ALA A 303 -10.54 -4.17 -13.79
C ALA A 303 -10.32 -3.61 -12.38
N PHE A 304 -11.43 -3.20 -11.78
CA PHE A 304 -11.60 -2.94 -10.36
C PHE A 304 -12.49 -4.03 -9.76
N VAL A 305 -12.12 -4.54 -8.58
CA VAL A 305 -12.98 -5.39 -7.73
C VAL A 305 -13.33 -4.57 -6.49
N VAL A 306 -14.61 -4.28 -6.33
CA VAL A 306 -15.12 -3.29 -5.39
C VAL A 306 -16.19 -3.91 -4.49
N GLY A 307 -16.13 -3.55 -3.22
CA GLY A 307 -17.07 -4.03 -2.21
C GLY A 307 -16.99 -3.20 -0.93
N ALA A 308 -17.48 -3.78 0.16
CA ALA A 308 -17.59 -3.19 1.49
C ALA A 308 -18.55 -1.98 1.61
N ALA A 309 -18.73 -1.15 0.59
CA ALA A 309 -19.66 -0.03 0.59
C ALA A 309 -20.50 0.02 -0.70
N PRO A 310 -21.67 0.67 -0.69
CA PRO A 310 -22.47 0.90 -1.90
C PRO A 310 -21.63 1.62 -2.97
N LEU A 311 -21.68 1.12 -4.21
CA LEU A 311 -21.06 1.75 -5.36
C LEU A 311 -22.09 2.66 -6.02
N ASP A 312 -21.73 3.93 -6.22
CA ASP A 312 -22.56 4.85 -6.97
C ASP A 312 -22.65 4.44 -8.46
N ALA A 313 -23.86 4.50 -9.00
CA ALA A 313 -24.18 4.07 -10.36
C ALA A 313 -23.45 4.91 -11.43
N GLU A 314 -23.28 6.20 -11.19
CA GLU A 314 -22.59 7.12 -12.10
C GLU A 314 -21.08 6.86 -12.06
N LEU A 315 -20.53 6.58 -10.88
CA LEU A 315 -19.13 6.16 -10.72
C LEU A 315 -18.85 4.85 -11.48
N GLU A 316 -19.74 3.86 -11.37
CA GLU A 316 -19.66 2.62 -12.14
C GLU A 316 -19.69 2.90 -13.66
N ALA A 317 -20.63 3.74 -14.10
CA ALA A 317 -20.79 4.09 -15.52
C ALA A 317 -19.55 4.81 -16.07
N PHE A 318 -18.96 5.74 -15.32
CA PHE A 318 -17.74 6.46 -15.71
C PHE A 318 -16.59 5.51 -16.05
N TRP A 319 -16.29 4.56 -15.15
CA TRP A 319 -15.19 3.61 -15.37
C TRP A 319 -15.48 2.61 -16.50
N LYS A 320 -16.75 2.17 -16.62
CA LYS A 320 -17.19 1.32 -17.73
C LYS A 320 -17.07 2.02 -19.08
N GLU A 321 -17.37 3.32 -19.13
CA GLU A 321 -17.28 4.13 -20.34
C GLU A 321 -15.83 4.28 -20.82
N LEU A 322 -14.88 4.43 -19.88
CA LEU A 322 -13.45 4.41 -20.17
C LEU A 322 -12.92 3.05 -20.65
N GLY A 323 -13.73 1.99 -20.58
CA GLY A 323 -13.36 0.64 -20.99
C GLY A 323 -12.71 -0.19 -19.88
N PHE A 324 -12.94 0.14 -18.61
CA PHE A 324 -12.57 -0.72 -17.47
C PHE A 324 -13.76 -1.54 -16.99
N VAL A 325 -13.49 -2.72 -16.43
CA VAL A 325 -14.52 -3.54 -15.80
C VAL A 325 -14.61 -3.21 -14.32
N VAL A 326 -15.80 -2.93 -13.82
CA VAL A 326 -16.06 -2.75 -12.38
C VAL A 326 -16.85 -3.96 -11.89
N ILE A 327 -16.20 -4.80 -11.08
CA ILE A 327 -16.79 -6.00 -10.50
C ILE A 327 -17.23 -5.65 -9.08
N GLN A 328 -18.53 -5.73 -8.82
CA GLN A 328 -19.10 -5.45 -7.51
C GLN A 328 -19.41 -6.75 -6.77
N GLY A 329 -19.10 -6.79 -5.47
CA GLY A 329 -19.52 -7.86 -4.57
C GLY A 329 -20.29 -7.31 -3.36
N TYR A 330 -21.23 -8.09 -2.86
CA TYR A 330 -21.97 -7.80 -1.63
C TYR A 330 -21.86 -8.96 -0.64
N GLY A 331 -21.77 -8.58 0.63
CA GLY A 331 -21.89 -9.45 1.78
C GLY A 331 -21.29 -8.81 3.02
N LEU A 332 -21.33 -9.57 4.12
CA LEU A 332 -20.95 -9.12 5.46
C LEU A 332 -19.85 -10.02 6.02
N THR A 333 -19.24 -9.60 7.13
CA THR A 333 -18.31 -10.47 7.86
C THR A 333 -19.00 -11.77 8.26
N GLU A 334 -20.25 -11.68 8.69
CA GLU A 334 -21.13 -12.79 9.07
C GLU A 334 -21.44 -13.78 7.93
N THR A 335 -21.12 -13.45 6.67
CA THR A 335 -21.34 -14.30 5.49
C THR A 335 -20.04 -14.73 4.79
N ALA A 336 -18.90 -14.48 5.44
CA ALA A 336 -17.57 -15.02 5.16
C ALA A 336 -16.92 -14.89 3.74
N PRO A 337 -16.88 -13.73 3.05
CA PRO A 337 -17.68 -12.51 3.20
C PRO A 337 -18.70 -12.30 2.09
N ILE A 338 -18.81 -13.18 1.10
CA ILE A 338 -19.53 -12.96 -0.16
C ILE A 338 -20.89 -13.65 -0.08
N VAL A 339 -21.95 -12.86 -0.32
CA VAL A 339 -23.31 -13.33 -0.58
C VAL A 339 -23.54 -13.36 -2.09
N SER A 340 -23.18 -12.27 -2.77
CA SER A 340 -23.37 -12.14 -4.22
C SER A 340 -22.18 -11.46 -4.88
N LEU A 341 -22.02 -11.76 -6.17
CA LEU A 341 -20.96 -11.20 -7.00
C LEU A 341 -21.49 -10.93 -8.41
N ASN A 342 -21.12 -9.79 -8.97
CA ASN A 342 -21.34 -9.50 -10.37
C ASN A 342 -20.39 -10.34 -11.23
N HIS A 343 -20.95 -11.05 -12.21
CA HIS A 343 -20.13 -11.75 -13.18
C HIS A 343 -19.42 -10.72 -14.09
N PRO A 344 -18.08 -10.78 -14.27
CA PRO A 344 -17.33 -9.78 -15.03
C PRO A 344 -17.85 -9.57 -16.47
N PHE A 345 -18.43 -10.61 -17.05
CA PHE A 345 -18.95 -10.61 -18.43
C PHE A 345 -20.47 -10.42 -18.54
N SER A 346 -21.20 -10.22 -17.43
CA SER A 346 -22.65 -10.04 -17.42
C SER A 346 -23.11 -9.15 -16.26
N THR A 347 -22.56 -7.94 -16.19
CA THR A 347 -22.93 -6.97 -15.15
C THR A 347 -24.27 -6.32 -15.47
N LYS A 348 -25.12 -6.17 -14.45
CA LYS A 348 -26.36 -5.38 -14.52
C LYS A 348 -26.19 -4.11 -13.71
N HIS A 349 -26.57 -2.99 -14.29
CA HIS A 349 -26.40 -1.68 -13.68
C HIS A 349 -27.09 -1.60 -12.32
N GLY A 350 -26.38 -1.09 -11.31
CA GLY A 350 -26.88 -0.92 -9.94
C GLY A 350 -27.12 -2.22 -9.15
N SER A 351 -26.86 -3.40 -9.74
CA SER A 351 -26.99 -4.67 -9.04
C SER A 351 -25.67 -5.09 -8.42
N VAL A 352 -25.73 -5.70 -7.24
CA VAL A 352 -24.60 -6.36 -6.58
C VAL A 352 -24.40 -7.82 -7.04
N GLY A 353 -25.06 -8.20 -8.13
CA GLY A 353 -24.95 -9.51 -8.76
C GLY A 353 -25.96 -10.53 -8.25
N LYS A 354 -25.68 -11.80 -8.56
CA LYS A 354 -26.48 -12.94 -8.12
C LYS A 354 -25.83 -13.61 -6.92
N ALA A 355 -26.66 -14.25 -6.09
CA ALA A 355 -26.16 -15.08 -5.01
C ALA A 355 -25.18 -16.15 -5.56
N ILE A 356 -24.08 -16.36 -4.84
CA ILE A 356 -23.13 -17.41 -5.20
C ILE A 356 -23.75 -18.80 -4.97
N ALA A 357 -23.25 -19.82 -5.66
CA ALA A 357 -23.81 -21.16 -5.54
C ALA A 357 -23.75 -21.67 -4.10
N GLY A 358 -24.86 -22.21 -3.60
CA GLY A 358 -24.99 -22.68 -2.21
C GLY A 358 -25.47 -21.62 -1.22
N VAL A 359 -25.72 -20.39 -1.67
CA VAL A 359 -26.29 -19.30 -0.86
C VAL A 359 -27.69 -18.99 -1.36
N GLU A 360 -28.63 -19.00 -0.42
CA GLU A 360 -30.02 -18.62 -0.64
C GLU A 360 -30.26 -17.20 -0.10
N VAL A 361 -31.04 -16.43 -0.86
CA VAL A 361 -31.41 -15.06 -0.50
C VAL A 361 -32.92 -14.91 -0.60
N LYS A 362 -33.52 -14.31 0.44
CA LYS A 362 -34.95 -14.01 0.52
C LYS A 362 -35.12 -12.55 0.98
N ILE A 363 -36.20 -11.91 0.56
CA ILE A 363 -36.61 -10.60 1.08
C ILE A 363 -37.72 -10.81 2.12
N ALA A 364 -37.54 -10.26 3.32
CA ALA A 364 -38.53 -10.25 4.38
C ALA A 364 -39.70 -9.28 4.08
N PRO A 365 -40.85 -9.38 4.76
CA PRO A 365 -42.00 -8.49 4.52
C PRO A 365 -41.70 -7.00 4.67
N ASP A 366 -40.71 -6.65 5.49
CA ASP A 366 -40.25 -5.29 5.72
C ASP A 366 -39.11 -4.84 4.77
N GLY A 367 -38.79 -5.66 3.76
CA GLY A 367 -37.76 -5.38 2.76
C GLY A 367 -36.34 -5.80 3.15
N GLU A 368 -36.13 -6.35 4.35
CA GLU A 368 -34.81 -6.83 4.79
C GLU A 368 -34.32 -8.03 3.96
N ILE A 369 -33.04 -8.02 3.61
CA ILE A 369 -32.38 -9.12 2.95
C ILE A 369 -32.03 -10.19 3.99
N LEU A 370 -32.54 -11.39 3.80
CA LEU A 370 -32.24 -12.57 4.59
C LEU A 370 -31.33 -13.51 3.81
N VAL A 371 -30.33 -14.08 4.49
CA VAL A 371 -29.34 -14.97 3.87
C VAL A 371 -29.32 -16.31 4.59
N ARG A 372 -29.23 -17.40 3.83
CA ARG A 372 -29.02 -18.76 4.35
C ARG A 372 -28.01 -19.51 3.51
N GLY A 373 -27.10 -20.22 4.15
CA GLY A 373 -26.08 -21.02 3.47
C GLY A 373 -24.97 -21.43 4.42
N GLU A 374 -24.10 -22.35 3.97
CA GLU A 374 -22.95 -22.78 4.76
C GLU A 374 -21.91 -21.67 4.97
N ASN A 375 -22.00 -20.57 4.21
CA ASN A 375 -21.17 -19.38 4.37
C ASN A 375 -21.52 -18.52 5.58
N VAL A 376 -22.72 -18.69 6.14
CA VAL A 376 -23.21 -17.89 7.26
C VAL A 376 -22.56 -18.33 8.57
N THR A 377 -22.12 -17.37 9.37
CA THR A 377 -21.54 -17.57 10.70
C THR A 377 -22.43 -18.45 11.58
N ARG A 378 -21.83 -19.12 12.55
CA ARG A 378 -22.59 -19.82 13.61
C ARG A 378 -23.06 -18.89 14.72
N GLY A 379 -22.53 -17.67 14.76
CA GLY A 379 -22.89 -16.67 15.76
C GLY A 379 -21.75 -15.73 16.12
N TYR A 380 -21.93 -15.06 17.27
CA TYR A 380 -20.98 -14.13 17.85
C TYR A 380 -20.29 -14.77 19.06
N PHE A 381 -18.99 -14.53 19.18
CA PHE A 381 -18.14 -15.09 20.23
C PHE A 381 -18.56 -14.55 21.61
N ASN A 382 -18.90 -15.47 22.52
CA ASN A 382 -19.39 -15.16 23.88
C ASN A 382 -20.60 -14.21 23.90
N ALA A 383 -21.48 -14.28 22.90
CA ALA A 383 -22.64 -13.39 22.75
C ALA A 383 -23.86 -14.17 22.23
N ASP A 384 -24.40 -15.05 23.09
CA ASP A 384 -25.48 -15.97 22.75
C ASP A 384 -26.81 -15.25 22.48
N GLU A 385 -27.12 -14.18 23.23
CA GLU A 385 -28.35 -13.40 23.00
C GLU A 385 -28.33 -12.70 21.65
N GLU A 386 -27.22 -12.05 21.30
CA GLU A 386 -27.02 -11.41 20.00
C GLU A 386 -27.10 -12.43 18.87
N THR A 387 -26.54 -13.61 19.09
CA THR A 387 -26.60 -14.73 18.14
C THR A 387 -28.06 -15.12 17.92
N ALA A 388 -28.82 -15.37 18.98
CA ALA A 388 -30.24 -15.72 18.87
C ALA A 388 -31.06 -14.63 18.15
N ARG A 389 -30.77 -13.35 18.38
CA ARG A 389 -31.46 -12.23 17.71
C ARG A 389 -31.09 -12.06 16.23
N ALA A 390 -29.96 -12.59 15.79
CA ALA A 390 -29.49 -12.47 14.41
C ALA A 390 -30.09 -13.54 13.48
N PHE A 391 -30.71 -14.59 14.04
CA PHE A 391 -31.29 -15.70 13.28
C PHE A 391 -32.77 -15.90 13.59
N GLU A 392 -33.55 -16.14 12.54
CA GLU A 392 -34.97 -16.54 12.63
C GLU A 392 -35.21 -17.67 11.62
N ASP A 393 -35.73 -18.82 12.07
CA ASP A 393 -35.99 -20.00 11.22
C ASP A 393 -34.81 -20.44 10.31
N GLY A 394 -33.58 -20.29 10.81
CA GLY A 394 -32.35 -20.61 10.07
C GLY A 394 -31.95 -19.58 9.00
N TRP A 395 -32.62 -18.44 8.94
CA TRP A 395 -32.24 -17.29 8.12
C TRP A 395 -31.50 -16.26 8.95
N PHE A 396 -30.40 -15.74 8.41
CA PHE A 396 -29.65 -14.65 9.01
C PHE A 396 -30.19 -13.29 8.55
N HIS A 397 -30.43 -12.42 9.52
CA HIS A 397 -30.87 -11.03 9.31
C HIS A 397 -29.66 -10.13 9.03
N THR A 398 -29.54 -9.65 7.80
CA THR A 398 -28.38 -8.82 7.39
C THR A 398 -28.45 -7.39 7.92
N GLY A 399 -29.65 -6.89 8.25
CA GLY A 399 -29.89 -5.48 8.53
C GLY A 399 -29.85 -4.58 7.29
N ASP A 400 -29.65 -5.13 6.09
CA ASP A 400 -29.64 -4.41 4.82
C ASP A 400 -30.99 -4.59 4.10
N VAL A 401 -31.49 -3.53 3.48
CA VAL A 401 -32.77 -3.51 2.76
C VAL A 401 -32.50 -3.55 1.26
N GLY A 402 -33.28 -4.34 0.53
CA GLY A 402 -33.09 -4.47 -0.90
C GLY A 402 -34.15 -5.29 -1.61
N GLU A 403 -33.90 -5.54 -2.88
CA GLU A 403 -34.81 -6.24 -3.77
C GLU A 403 -34.07 -7.32 -4.57
N VAL A 404 -34.79 -8.40 -4.89
CA VAL A 404 -34.30 -9.45 -5.80
C VAL A 404 -35.17 -9.45 -7.06
N SER A 405 -34.55 -9.22 -8.21
CA SER A 405 -35.25 -9.28 -9.50
C SER A 405 -35.66 -10.71 -9.86
N LYS A 406 -36.60 -10.84 -10.81
CA LYS A 406 -36.99 -12.14 -11.39
C LYS A 406 -35.82 -12.95 -11.97
N SER A 407 -34.71 -12.28 -12.33
CA SER A 407 -33.51 -12.91 -12.88
C SER A 407 -32.47 -13.34 -11.82
N GLY A 408 -32.79 -13.14 -10.54
CA GLY A 408 -31.93 -13.44 -9.40
C GLY A 408 -30.89 -12.36 -9.06
N GLN A 409 -30.96 -11.20 -9.71
CA GLN A 409 -30.08 -10.05 -9.41
C GLN A 409 -30.53 -9.34 -8.15
N ILE A 410 -29.59 -9.05 -7.26
CA ILE A 410 -29.82 -8.38 -5.97
C ILE A 410 -29.49 -6.89 -6.10
N TYR A 411 -30.33 -6.04 -5.49
CA TYR A 411 -30.18 -4.59 -5.45
C TYR A 411 -30.25 -4.13 -4.00
N ILE A 412 -29.22 -3.41 -3.53
CA ILE A 412 -29.18 -2.86 -2.17
C ILE A 412 -29.75 -1.44 -2.19
N ARG A 413 -30.70 -1.16 -1.30
CA ARG A 413 -31.33 0.17 -1.16
C ARG A 413 -30.75 0.97 -0.01
N GLY A 414 -30.40 0.30 1.09
CA GLY A 414 -29.82 0.97 2.26
C GLY A 414 -29.80 0.06 3.49
N ARG A 415 -29.54 0.66 4.66
CA ARG A 415 -29.50 -0.02 5.95
C ARG A 415 -30.78 0.22 6.75
N LYS A 416 -31.39 -0.85 7.27
CA LYS A 416 -32.63 -0.78 8.07
C LYS A 416 -32.51 0.14 9.29
N LYS A 417 -31.35 0.13 9.96
CA LYS A 417 -31.07 0.98 11.14
C LYS A 417 -30.81 2.45 10.81
N GLU A 418 -30.51 2.76 9.55
CA GLU A 418 -30.16 4.11 9.09
C GLU A 418 -31.32 4.78 8.35
N MET A 419 -32.31 3.98 7.91
CA MET A 419 -33.55 4.42 7.31
C MET A 419 -34.28 5.39 8.24
N ILE A 420 -34.63 6.55 7.70
CA ILE A 420 -35.38 7.59 8.40
C ILE A 420 -36.84 7.38 8.04
N VAL A 421 -37.67 7.14 9.05
CA VAL A 421 -39.13 7.06 8.85
C VAL A 421 -39.69 8.44 9.10
N THR A 422 -40.18 9.09 8.04
CA THR A 422 -40.85 10.39 8.18
C THR A 422 -42.16 10.20 8.94
N PRO A 423 -42.69 11.24 9.60
CA PRO A 423 -43.96 11.11 10.34
C PRO A 423 -45.17 10.88 9.44
N GLU A 424 -45.03 11.05 8.13
CA GLU A 424 -46.00 10.60 7.13
C GLU A 424 -45.93 9.07 6.88
N GLY A 425 -45.05 8.35 7.58
CA GLY A 425 -44.84 6.90 7.47
C GLY A 425 -43.99 6.50 6.26
N LEU A 426 -43.31 7.44 5.61
CA LEU A 426 -42.52 7.17 4.41
C LEU A 426 -41.05 6.91 4.75
N ASN A 427 -40.45 5.95 4.07
CA ASN A 427 -39.07 5.56 4.28
C ASN A 427 -38.13 6.42 3.44
N VAL A 428 -37.17 7.08 4.09
CA VAL A 428 -36.09 7.84 3.44
C VAL A 428 -34.77 7.17 3.72
N PHE A 429 -34.07 6.78 2.65
CA PHE A 429 -32.69 6.31 2.74
C PHE A 429 -31.74 7.51 2.69
N PRO A 430 -30.87 7.71 3.69
CA PRO A 430 -29.91 8.81 3.70
C PRO A 430 -29.07 8.93 2.42
N GLU A 431 -28.69 7.79 1.84
CA GLU A 431 -27.84 7.71 0.64
C GLU A 431 -28.47 8.37 -0.59
N ASP A 432 -29.80 8.33 -0.71
CA ASP A 432 -30.51 8.95 -1.83
C ASP A 432 -30.46 10.47 -1.75
N VAL A 433 -30.59 11.01 -0.55
CA VAL A 433 -30.51 12.45 -0.27
C VAL A 433 -29.08 12.95 -0.45
N GLU A 434 -28.09 12.20 0.06
CA GLU A 434 -26.66 12.50 -0.08
C GLU A 434 -26.21 12.56 -1.54
N ARG A 435 -26.74 11.65 -2.39
CA ARG A 435 -26.43 11.64 -3.82
C ARG A 435 -26.85 12.94 -4.51
N VAL A 436 -27.99 13.50 -4.13
CA VAL A 436 -28.45 14.80 -4.66
C VAL A 436 -27.56 15.92 -4.13
N LEU A 437 -27.27 15.94 -2.82
CA LEU A 437 -26.43 16.97 -2.20
C LEU A 437 -25.02 17.00 -2.82
N ASN A 438 -24.37 15.84 -2.96
CA ASN A 438 -23.00 15.73 -3.45
C ASN A 438 -22.83 16.09 -4.94
N ARG A 439 -23.93 16.26 -5.69
CA ARG A 439 -23.91 16.73 -7.08
C ARG A 439 -23.91 18.25 -7.20
N LEU A 440 -24.27 18.96 -6.13
CA LEU A 440 -24.40 20.40 -6.17
C LEU A 440 -23.01 21.06 -6.16
N PRO A 441 -22.77 22.06 -7.03
CA PRO A 441 -21.51 22.80 -7.05
C PRO A 441 -21.19 23.39 -5.66
N GLY A 442 -19.96 23.14 -5.19
CA GLY A 442 -19.46 23.63 -3.90
C GLY A 442 -19.82 22.76 -2.69
N VAL A 443 -20.46 21.61 -2.89
CA VAL A 443 -20.56 20.56 -1.87
C VAL A 443 -19.39 19.58 -2.03
N ARG A 444 -18.54 19.46 -1.02
CA ARG A 444 -17.39 18.53 -1.01
C ARG A 444 -17.75 17.14 -0.54
N ASP A 445 -18.61 17.05 0.47
CA ASP A 445 -19.09 15.80 1.05
C ASP A 445 -20.41 16.07 1.80
N SER A 446 -21.21 15.03 2.02
CA SER A 446 -22.44 15.14 2.82
C SER A 446 -22.75 13.85 3.57
N ALA A 447 -23.43 14.01 4.71
CA ALA A 447 -24.02 12.93 5.47
C ALA A 447 -25.44 13.32 5.90
N VAL A 448 -26.38 12.42 5.68
CA VAL A 448 -27.77 12.58 6.07
C VAL A 448 -28.05 11.65 7.25
N VAL A 449 -28.74 12.18 8.24
CA VAL A 449 -29.12 11.46 9.46
C VAL A 449 -30.55 11.80 9.85
N GLY A 450 -31.26 10.82 10.39
CA GLY A 450 -32.51 11.04 11.08
C GLY A 450 -32.24 11.66 12.44
N VAL A 451 -32.95 12.75 12.74
CA VAL A 451 -32.87 13.42 14.05
C VAL A 451 -34.28 13.61 14.58
N PRO A 452 -34.56 13.20 15.83
CA PRO A 452 -35.85 13.42 16.45
C PRO A 452 -36.05 14.91 16.74
N ILE A 453 -37.15 15.47 16.25
CA ILE A 453 -37.65 16.80 16.59
C ILE A 453 -39.01 16.59 17.25
N GLY A 454 -39.05 16.59 18.59
CA GLY A 454 -40.23 16.16 19.35
C GLY A 454 -40.38 14.64 19.30
N SER A 455 -41.56 14.14 18.91
CA SER A 455 -41.84 12.71 18.73
C SER A 455 -41.57 12.18 17.31
N GLU A 456 -41.12 13.04 16.39
CA GLU A 456 -41.00 12.70 14.96
C GLU A 456 -39.54 12.75 14.50
N GLU A 457 -39.10 11.77 13.72
CA GLU A 457 -37.79 11.78 13.08
C GLU A 457 -37.87 12.51 11.73
N ARG A 458 -36.93 13.44 11.48
CA ARG A 458 -36.89 14.24 10.26
C ARG A 458 -35.52 14.16 9.59
N VAL A 459 -35.50 14.34 8.27
CA VAL A 459 -34.28 14.36 7.45
C VAL A 459 -33.42 15.57 7.79
N HIS A 460 -32.20 15.30 8.27
CA HIS A 460 -31.20 16.31 8.58
C HIS A 460 -29.93 16.09 7.75
N ALA A 461 -29.47 17.11 7.03
CA ALA A 461 -28.25 17.04 6.24
C ALA A 461 -27.06 17.71 6.95
N VAL A 462 -25.91 17.07 6.93
CA VAL A 462 -24.63 17.61 7.37
C VAL A 462 -23.75 17.72 6.15
N VAL A 463 -23.28 18.92 5.82
CA VAL A 463 -22.64 19.21 4.53
C VAL A 463 -21.27 19.84 4.75
N VAL A 464 -20.26 19.36 4.03
CA VAL A 464 -18.95 20.01 3.91
C VAL A 464 -19.00 20.90 2.67
N LEU A 465 -18.83 22.21 2.87
CA LEU A 465 -19.00 23.21 1.82
C LEU A 465 -17.66 23.86 1.43
N ASP A 466 -17.55 24.27 0.18
CA ASP A 466 -16.54 25.24 -0.23
C ASP A 466 -16.80 26.61 0.42
N PRO A 467 -15.75 27.40 0.74
CA PRO A 467 -15.90 28.70 1.39
C PRO A 467 -16.80 29.70 0.65
N ALA A 468 -16.97 29.52 -0.66
CA ALA A 468 -17.75 30.40 -1.52
C ALA A 468 -19.25 30.06 -1.59
N VAL A 469 -19.70 28.95 -0.98
CA VAL A 469 -21.08 28.45 -1.10
C VAL A 469 -21.81 28.46 0.23
N THR A 470 -23.06 28.94 0.22
CA THR A 470 -23.90 29.01 1.42
C THR A 470 -24.77 27.76 1.55
N LEU A 471 -24.94 27.30 2.79
CA LEU A 471 -25.75 26.12 3.11
C LEU A 471 -27.19 26.25 2.62
N ASP A 472 -27.80 27.44 2.77
CA ASP A 472 -29.17 27.71 2.32
C ASP A 472 -29.32 27.58 0.80
N HIS A 473 -28.30 27.96 0.03
CA HIS A 473 -28.30 27.80 -1.42
C HIS A 473 -28.33 26.31 -1.79
N VAL A 474 -27.47 25.52 -1.15
CA VAL A 474 -27.38 24.06 -1.36
C VAL A 474 -28.68 23.37 -0.99
N VAL A 475 -29.25 23.66 0.19
CA VAL A 475 -30.50 23.04 0.65
C VAL A 475 -31.67 23.37 -0.29
N ARG A 476 -31.77 24.61 -0.77
CA ARG A 476 -32.82 24.99 -1.74
C ARG A 476 -32.69 24.24 -3.05
N GLN A 477 -31.49 24.12 -3.59
CA GLN A 477 -31.26 23.38 -4.83
C GLN A 477 -31.51 21.87 -4.64
N ALA A 478 -31.05 21.28 -3.54
CA ALA A 478 -31.29 19.88 -3.23
C ALA A 478 -32.78 19.59 -3.11
N ASN A 479 -33.52 20.40 -2.35
CA ASN A 479 -34.96 20.23 -2.15
C ASN A 479 -35.79 20.46 -3.43
N ALA A 480 -35.24 21.09 -4.46
CA ALA A 480 -35.89 21.19 -5.76
C ALA A 480 -35.79 19.88 -6.57
N ALA A 481 -34.80 19.04 -6.27
CA ALA A 481 -34.55 17.76 -6.94
C ALA A 481 -34.99 16.53 -6.12
N LEU A 482 -35.31 16.71 -4.84
CA LEU A 482 -35.76 15.65 -3.92
C LEU A 482 -37.28 15.56 -3.87
N ASP A 483 -37.78 14.34 -3.68
CA ASP A 483 -39.20 14.09 -3.40
C ASP A 483 -39.62 14.73 -2.07
N ASP A 484 -40.92 15.04 -1.92
CA ASP A 484 -41.43 15.80 -0.77
C ASP A 484 -41.07 15.20 0.60
N HIS A 485 -41.05 13.87 0.70
CA HIS A 485 -40.69 13.12 1.90
C HIS A 485 -39.17 13.07 2.14
N GLN A 486 -38.35 13.21 1.10
CA GLN A 486 -36.89 13.22 1.16
C GLN A 486 -36.30 14.61 1.43
N LYS A 487 -37.10 15.67 1.32
CA LYS A 487 -36.65 17.06 1.49
C LYS A 487 -35.94 17.27 2.82
N VAL A 488 -34.75 17.84 2.73
CA VAL A 488 -33.91 18.25 3.86
C VAL A 488 -34.62 19.35 4.63
N ARG A 489 -34.96 19.08 5.90
CA ARG A 489 -35.70 20.02 6.76
C ARG A 489 -34.79 20.92 7.58
N ARG A 490 -33.63 20.38 7.97
CA ARG A 490 -32.55 21.14 8.59
C ARG A 490 -31.24 20.69 7.99
N ALA A 491 -30.31 21.62 7.88
CA ALA A 491 -28.95 21.30 7.53
C ALA A 491 -27.97 22.03 8.43
N LEU A 492 -26.79 21.44 8.59
CA LEU A 492 -25.67 22.04 9.28
C LEU A 492 -24.42 21.94 8.40
N ALA A 493 -23.61 22.99 8.40
CA ALA A 493 -22.28 22.93 7.82
C ALA A 493 -21.36 22.21 8.80
N TRP A 494 -20.65 21.19 8.33
CA TRP A 494 -19.63 20.53 9.12
C TRP A 494 -18.39 21.44 9.20
N PRO A 495 -17.78 21.62 10.39
CA PRO A 495 -16.71 22.60 10.57
C PRO A 495 -15.37 22.14 9.98
N GLU A 496 -15.13 20.83 9.86
CA GLU A 496 -13.86 20.26 9.39
C GLU A 496 -13.87 19.97 7.87
N PRO A 497 -12.69 19.80 7.24
CA PRO A 497 -12.60 19.51 5.80
C PRO A 497 -13.17 18.15 5.37
N GLU A 498 -13.29 17.18 6.28
CA GLU A 498 -13.83 15.85 6.00
C GLU A 498 -14.84 15.40 7.08
N LEU A 499 -15.82 14.61 6.66
CA LEU A 499 -16.75 13.93 7.57
C LEU A 499 -16.08 12.73 8.26
N PRO A 500 -16.49 12.38 9.49
CA PRO A 500 -15.92 11.26 10.22
C PRO A 500 -16.22 9.94 9.51
N ARG A 501 -15.16 9.18 9.21
CA ARG A 501 -15.22 7.90 8.50
C ARG A 501 -14.45 6.82 9.25
N THR A 502 -14.86 5.57 9.07
CA THR A 502 -14.11 4.39 9.51
C THR A 502 -12.75 4.37 8.82
N GLU A 503 -11.70 4.09 9.59
CA GLU A 503 -10.36 4.02 9.06
C GLU A 503 -10.20 2.75 8.20
N GLY A 504 -9.39 2.81 7.14
CA GLY A 504 -9.25 1.72 6.16
C GLY A 504 -10.40 1.64 5.15
N THR A 505 -11.64 1.35 5.59
CA THR A 505 -12.79 1.16 4.67
C THR A 505 -13.48 2.46 4.23
N ARG A 506 -13.17 3.59 4.88
CA ARG A 506 -13.68 4.95 4.56
C ARG A 506 -15.22 5.08 4.55
N LYS A 507 -15.95 4.21 5.26
CA LYS A 507 -17.41 4.30 5.46
C LYS A 507 -17.77 5.43 6.42
N LEU A 508 -18.87 6.15 6.20
CA LEU A 508 -19.35 7.21 7.10
C LEU A 508 -19.68 6.68 8.50
N LYS A 509 -19.28 7.41 9.55
CA LYS A 509 -19.64 7.11 10.94
C LYS A 509 -20.92 7.84 11.34
N ARG A 510 -22.06 7.43 10.78
CA ARG A 510 -23.35 8.12 10.95
C ARG A 510 -23.79 8.31 12.40
N ALA A 511 -23.48 7.36 13.29
CA ALA A 511 -23.82 7.48 14.70
C ALA A 511 -23.13 8.68 15.36
N GLU A 512 -21.84 8.90 15.09
CA GLU A 512 -21.08 10.05 15.60
C GLU A 512 -21.66 11.38 15.05
N ILE A 513 -22.01 11.40 13.76
CA ILE A 513 -22.63 12.56 13.10
C ILE A 513 -24.01 12.86 13.70
N ARG A 514 -24.83 11.83 13.92
CA ARG A 514 -26.17 11.96 14.51
C ARG A 514 -26.11 12.55 15.92
N GLU A 515 -25.19 12.07 16.76
CA GLU A 515 -25.00 12.60 18.11
C GLU A 515 -24.50 14.05 18.08
N TRP A 516 -23.59 14.40 17.16
CA TRP A 516 -23.18 15.80 16.97
C TRP A 516 -24.37 16.72 16.69
N VAL A 517 -25.21 16.35 15.72
CA VAL A 517 -26.37 17.16 15.35
C VAL A 517 -27.33 17.34 16.54
N LYS A 518 -27.56 16.29 17.35
CA LYS A 518 -28.41 16.35 18.55
C LYS A 518 -27.90 17.33 19.60
N THR A 519 -26.58 17.46 19.77
CA THR A 519 -25.97 18.43 20.71
C THR A 519 -26.04 19.90 20.22
N GLY A 520 -26.73 20.15 19.10
CA GLY A 520 -26.98 21.50 18.58
C GLY A 520 -25.75 22.17 17.98
N ALA A 521 -24.79 21.37 17.49
CA ALA A 521 -23.50 21.84 16.96
C ALA A 521 -22.65 22.67 17.95
N ARG A 522 -23.02 22.74 19.24
CA ARG A 522 -22.35 23.55 20.27
C ARG A 522 -21.03 22.94 20.76
N HIS A 523 -20.85 21.65 20.53
CA HIS A 523 -19.57 21.00 20.55
C HIS A 523 -19.51 20.34 19.18
N ALA A 524 -18.56 20.69 18.30
CA ALA A 524 -18.03 19.64 17.44
C ALA A 524 -17.81 18.43 18.36
N PRO A 525 -18.19 17.18 18.03
CA PRO A 525 -17.52 16.11 18.71
C PRO A 525 -16.06 16.51 18.56
N ALA A 526 -15.33 16.58 19.68
CA ALA A 526 -13.97 16.18 19.56
C ALA A 526 -14.12 14.81 18.93
N VAL A 527 -14.05 14.77 17.58
CA VAL A 527 -13.55 13.62 16.89
C VAL A 527 -12.39 13.32 17.81
N GLN A 528 -12.38 12.14 18.40
CA GLN A 528 -11.10 11.58 18.76
C GLN A 528 -10.37 11.39 17.42
N ALA A 529 -10.09 12.50 16.70
CA ALA A 529 -9.02 12.77 15.80
C ALA A 529 -7.87 12.64 16.79
N GLY A 530 -7.51 11.37 16.97
CA GLY A 530 -6.79 10.93 18.13
C GLY A 530 -5.61 11.84 18.31
N LYS A 531 -5.42 12.33 19.54
CA LYS A 531 -4.19 12.99 20.02
C LYS A 531 -3.36 13.49 18.85
N ASP A 532 -3.71 14.64 18.26
CA ASP A 532 -2.99 15.26 17.13
C ASP A 532 -2.22 14.22 16.28
N ARG A 533 -2.82 13.65 15.21
CA ARG A 533 -2.19 12.58 14.40
C ARG A 533 -0.72 12.87 14.04
N LEU A 534 -0.38 14.15 13.88
CA LEU A 534 0.98 14.64 13.77
C LEU A 534 1.79 14.38 15.05
N ALA A 535 1.37 14.83 16.24
CA ALA A 535 1.97 14.43 17.52
C ALA A 535 2.03 12.91 17.75
N ALA A 536 1.01 12.13 17.37
CA ALA A 536 1.06 10.67 17.50
C ALA A 536 2.15 10.05 16.61
N LEU A 537 2.32 10.56 15.40
CA LEU A 537 3.40 10.17 14.50
C LEU A 537 4.77 10.64 15.02
N LEU A 538 4.86 11.90 15.46
CA LEU A 538 6.08 12.49 16.00
C LEU A 538 6.52 11.83 17.30
N ALA A 539 5.60 11.27 18.08
CA ALA A 539 5.92 10.48 19.27
C ALA A 539 6.75 9.22 18.96
N LYS A 540 6.74 8.74 17.71
CA LYS A 540 7.64 7.67 17.23
C LYS A 540 9.10 8.14 17.23
N TYR A 541 9.33 9.42 16.94
CA TYR A 541 10.66 9.99 16.77
C TYR A 541 11.16 10.77 18.00
N SER A 542 10.26 11.21 18.88
CA SER A 542 10.61 12.08 20.01
C SER A 542 11.13 11.37 21.25
N GLY A 543 11.29 10.04 21.22
CA GLY A 543 11.74 9.26 22.38
C GLY A 543 10.87 9.40 23.63
N GLY A 544 9.64 9.91 23.51
CA GLY A 544 8.73 10.16 24.63
C GLY A 544 8.78 11.57 25.24
N ALA A 545 9.49 12.53 24.63
CA ALA A 545 9.45 13.94 25.06
C ALA A 545 8.09 14.60 24.78
N ASP A 546 7.67 15.52 25.67
CA ASP A 546 6.45 16.33 25.48
C ASP A 546 6.65 17.32 24.33
N LEU A 547 5.78 17.25 23.33
CA LEU A 547 5.88 18.02 22.09
C LEU A 547 5.06 19.31 22.20
N ALA A 548 5.74 20.46 22.16
CA ALA A 548 5.10 21.76 22.07
C ALA A 548 5.05 22.24 20.60
N PRO A 549 4.07 23.08 20.19
CA PRO A 549 3.98 23.56 18.81
C PRO A 549 5.22 24.30 18.28
N ASN A 550 6.00 24.89 19.18
CA ASN A 550 7.25 25.59 18.88
C ASN A 550 8.50 24.73 19.04
N THR A 551 8.36 23.43 19.36
CA THR A 551 9.49 22.51 19.36
C THR A 551 10.08 22.46 17.95
N THR A 552 11.38 22.73 17.82
CA THR A 552 12.04 22.73 16.52
C THR A 552 12.34 21.31 16.06
N LEU A 553 12.48 21.10 14.75
CA LEU A 553 12.89 19.79 14.21
C LEU A 553 14.29 19.36 14.70
N GLU A 554 15.13 20.33 15.09
CA GLU A 554 16.43 20.08 15.72
C GLU A 554 16.30 19.65 17.19
N GLN A 555 15.37 20.24 17.94
CA GLN A 555 15.08 19.84 19.34
C GLN A 555 14.47 18.44 19.43
N LEU A 556 13.86 17.96 18.36
CA LEU A 556 13.43 16.56 18.21
C LEU A 556 14.59 15.58 17.99
N GLY A 557 15.83 16.07 17.82
CA GLY A 557 17.00 15.23 17.56
C GLY A 557 16.99 14.56 16.18
N LEU A 558 16.15 15.04 15.24
CA LEU A 558 16.02 14.43 13.92
C LEU A 558 17.23 14.76 13.05
N SER A 559 17.96 13.74 12.62
CA SER A 559 18.95 13.91 11.55
C SER A 559 18.27 14.32 10.24
N SER A 560 19.05 14.84 9.28
CA SER A 560 18.62 15.07 7.90
C SER A 560 17.96 13.84 7.25
N LEU A 561 18.22 12.64 7.78
CA LEU A 561 17.68 11.38 7.27
C LEU A 561 16.43 10.93 8.03
N ASP A 562 16.33 11.17 9.34
CA ASP A 562 15.09 10.98 10.11
C ASP A 562 13.98 11.91 9.62
N ARG A 563 14.38 13.07 9.12
CA ARG A 563 13.54 14.02 8.39
C ARG A 563 12.91 13.40 7.14
N VAL A 564 13.66 12.60 6.37
CA VAL A 564 13.11 11.89 5.20
C VAL A 564 12.12 10.80 5.62
N ASP A 565 12.41 10.05 6.68
CA ASP A 565 11.50 9.01 7.22
C ASP A 565 10.22 9.61 7.80
N LEU A 566 10.35 10.73 8.53
CA LEU A 566 9.22 11.51 9.02
C LEU A 566 8.37 12.01 7.84
N MET A 567 8.99 12.57 6.80
CA MET A 567 8.28 13.04 5.61
C MET A 567 7.49 11.93 4.93
N VAL A 568 8.08 10.75 4.70
CA VAL A 568 7.36 9.58 4.16
C VAL A 568 6.21 9.17 5.08
N SER A 569 6.45 9.13 6.39
CA SER A 569 5.43 8.76 7.36
C SER A 569 4.28 9.79 7.42
N LEU A 570 4.57 11.08 7.21
CA LEU A 570 3.56 12.13 7.11
C LEU A 570 2.75 12.00 5.83
N GLU A 571 3.41 11.79 4.69
CA GLU A 571 2.73 11.50 3.41
C GLU A 571 1.80 10.28 3.54
N ASP A 572 2.27 9.21 4.18
CA ASP A 572 1.49 7.99 4.43
C ASP A 572 0.30 8.25 5.36
N THR A 573 0.51 8.98 6.45
CA THR A 573 -0.49 9.24 7.50
C THR A 573 -1.57 10.22 7.02
N PHE A 574 -1.17 11.25 6.29
CA PHE A 574 -2.05 12.31 5.80
C PHE A 574 -2.46 12.12 4.34
N HIS A 575 -2.02 11.04 3.69
CA HIS A 575 -2.32 10.69 2.31
C HIS A 575 -2.01 11.82 1.31
N THR A 576 -0.97 12.58 1.56
CA THR A 576 -0.54 13.73 0.75
C THR A 576 0.88 13.52 0.20
N ARG A 577 1.34 14.42 -0.67
CA ARG A 577 2.73 14.53 -1.06
C ARG A 577 3.28 15.83 -0.48
N ILE A 578 4.35 15.74 0.27
CA ILE A 578 5.00 16.89 0.88
C ILE A 578 6.13 17.32 -0.05
N ASP A 579 6.18 18.61 -0.35
CA ASP A 579 7.28 19.16 -1.13
C ASP A 579 8.57 19.10 -0.29
N GLU A 580 9.60 18.46 -0.84
CA GLU A 580 10.85 18.19 -0.11
C GLU A 580 11.61 19.48 0.20
N GLY A 581 11.47 20.51 -0.64
CA GLY A 581 12.04 21.84 -0.40
C GLY A 581 11.33 22.57 0.74
N ALA A 582 10.00 22.62 0.68
CA ALA A 582 9.18 23.24 1.72
C ALA A 582 9.26 22.52 3.08
N PHE A 583 9.45 21.20 3.08
CA PHE A 583 9.71 20.41 4.28
C PHE A 583 11.08 20.73 4.89
N SER A 584 12.12 20.88 4.06
CA SER A 584 13.45 21.28 4.51
C SER A 584 13.48 22.70 5.11
N GLU A 585 12.55 23.57 4.69
CA GLU A 585 12.43 24.94 5.19
C GLU A 585 11.59 25.06 6.47
N ALA A 586 10.85 24.01 6.86
CA ALA A 586 10.06 24.03 8.09
C ALA A 586 10.97 23.95 9.33
N LEU A 587 10.89 24.96 10.20
CA LEU A 587 11.76 25.11 11.38
C LEU A 587 11.17 24.47 12.65
N ASP A 588 9.84 24.45 12.76
CA ASP A 588 9.11 23.98 13.95
C ASP A 588 7.86 23.16 13.62
N LEU A 589 7.28 22.55 14.65
CA LEU A 589 6.11 21.69 14.53
C LEU A 589 4.85 22.44 14.04
N SER A 590 4.73 23.74 14.27
CA SER A 590 3.61 24.55 13.79
C SER A 590 3.69 24.79 12.28
N GLN A 591 4.89 25.04 11.77
CA GLN A 591 5.16 25.19 10.34
C GLN A 591 5.02 23.84 9.63
N LEU A 592 5.48 22.76 10.26
CA LEU A 592 5.28 21.41 9.75
C LEU A 592 3.79 21.05 9.66
N ARG A 593 2.99 21.38 10.68
CA ARG A 593 1.54 21.19 10.65
C ARG A 593 0.91 22.00 9.52
N THR A 594 1.29 23.26 9.39
CA THR A 594 0.81 24.12 8.30
C THR A 594 1.19 23.57 6.94
N LEU A 595 2.38 22.99 6.79
CA LEU A 595 2.84 22.36 5.55
C LEU A 595 1.99 21.13 5.23
N VAL A 596 1.72 20.27 6.20
CA VAL A 596 0.86 19.08 6.02
C VAL A 596 -0.57 19.50 5.66
N GLU A 597 -1.14 20.48 6.37
CA GLU A 597 -2.48 21.02 6.09
C GLU A 597 -2.54 21.69 4.71
N ARG A 598 -1.51 22.46 4.33
CA ARG A 598 -1.40 23.06 3.00
C ARG A 598 -1.19 22.02 1.92
N SER A 599 -0.37 20.99 2.12
CA SER A 599 -0.20 19.90 1.15
C SER A 599 -1.44 19.01 1.07
N ALA A 600 -2.23 18.87 2.14
CA ALA A 600 -3.53 18.22 2.11
C ALA A 600 -4.60 19.07 1.39
N ALA A 601 -4.49 20.40 1.46
CA ALA A 601 -5.41 21.35 0.83
C ALA A 601 -4.98 21.83 -0.58
N SER A 602 -3.71 21.68 -0.93
CA SER A 602 -3.08 22.15 -2.17
C SER A 602 -2.71 20.96 -3.05
N ASP A 603 -3.34 20.90 -4.22
CA ASP A 603 -2.93 20.13 -5.40
C ASP A 603 -1.59 20.68 -5.97
N ALA A 604 -0.54 20.76 -5.16
CA ALA A 604 0.76 21.24 -5.63
C ALA A 604 1.32 20.30 -6.69
N ALA A 605 1.82 20.90 -7.77
CA ALA A 605 2.45 20.19 -8.87
C ALA A 605 3.57 19.26 -8.36
N PRO A 606 3.78 18.08 -8.97
CA PRO A 606 4.83 17.17 -8.55
C PRO A 606 6.19 17.89 -8.56
N ALA A 607 6.96 17.74 -7.48
CA ALA A 607 8.38 18.10 -7.45
C ALA A 607 9.06 17.55 -8.71
N GLU A 608 9.94 18.34 -9.34
CA GLU A 608 10.62 17.96 -10.58
C GLU A 608 11.22 16.56 -10.45
N PRO A 609 10.71 15.55 -11.19
CA PRO A 609 11.21 14.20 -11.07
C PRO A 609 12.66 14.19 -11.56
N VAL A 610 13.58 13.70 -10.73
CA VAL A 610 14.92 13.32 -11.18
C VAL A 610 14.75 12.22 -12.21
N GLU A 611 15.01 12.50 -13.48
CA GLU A 611 14.97 11.49 -14.52
C GLU A 611 16.16 10.54 -14.37
N PHE A 612 15.86 9.27 -14.10
CA PHE A 612 16.86 8.23 -14.04
C PHE A 612 16.98 7.48 -15.37
N PRO A 613 18.20 7.12 -15.82
CA PRO A 613 18.41 6.50 -17.13
C PRO A 613 18.09 5.00 -17.09
N VAL A 614 16.83 4.61 -16.91
CA VAL A 614 16.38 3.20 -16.88
C VAL A 614 16.76 2.45 -18.17
N TRP A 615 16.80 3.16 -19.30
CA TRP A 615 17.23 2.63 -20.60
C TRP A 615 18.67 2.06 -20.59
N SER A 616 19.55 2.52 -19.68
CA SER A 616 20.93 2.04 -19.56
C SER A 616 21.03 0.56 -19.15
N ARG A 617 19.95 0.00 -18.60
CA ARG A 617 19.79 -1.41 -18.26
C ARG A 617 19.01 -2.21 -19.31
N ALA A 618 18.50 -1.56 -20.36
CA ALA A 618 17.86 -2.25 -21.47
C ALA A 618 18.84 -3.17 -22.21
N TRP A 619 18.30 -4.17 -22.92
CA TRP A 619 19.10 -5.20 -23.59
C TRP A 619 20.14 -4.63 -24.57
N ALA A 620 19.78 -3.58 -25.31
CA ALA A 620 20.67 -2.92 -26.28
C ALA A 620 21.88 -2.28 -25.58
N ALA A 621 21.64 -1.45 -24.55
CA ALA A 621 22.70 -0.83 -23.75
C ALA A 621 23.59 -1.87 -23.07
N ARG A 622 23.01 -2.95 -22.54
CA ARG A 622 23.75 -4.08 -21.96
C ARG A 622 24.66 -4.77 -22.95
N THR A 623 24.20 -4.94 -24.19
CA THR A 623 24.98 -5.60 -25.26
C THR A 623 26.18 -4.73 -25.64
N ILE A 624 25.96 -3.43 -25.86
CA ILE A 624 27.01 -2.46 -26.13
C ILE A 624 28.03 -2.44 -24.99
N ARG A 625 27.58 -2.41 -23.74
CA ARG A 625 28.45 -2.44 -22.55
C ARG A 625 29.25 -3.74 -22.43
N ARG A 626 28.63 -4.90 -22.72
CA ARG A 626 29.30 -6.21 -22.70
C ARG A 626 30.37 -6.34 -23.78
N ALA A 627 30.20 -5.67 -24.91
CA ALA A 627 31.24 -5.59 -25.95
C ALA A 627 32.33 -4.58 -25.55
N SER A 628 31.96 -3.32 -25.31
CA SER A 628 32.90 -2.21 -25.10
C SER A 628 33.82 -2.36 -23.88
N LEU A 629 33.29 -2.84 -22.75
CA LEU A 629 34.05 -2.99 -21.50
C LEU A 629 35.31 -3.86 -21.69
N PRO A 630 35.21 -5.13 -22.13
CA PRO A 630 36.40 -5.97 -22.31
C PRO A 630 37.24 -5.59 -23.53
N THR A 631 36.67 -4.99 -24.59
CA THR A 631 37.42 -4.74 -25.84
C THR A 631 38.34 -3.54 -25.77
N TRP A 632 37.93 -2.44 -25.12
CA TRP A 632 38.72 -1.21 -25.14
C TRP A 632 38.67 -0.42 -23.83
N ILE A 633 37.55 -0.36 -23.10
CA ILE A 633 37.47 0.45 -21.86
C ILE A 633 38.38 -0.10 -20.76
N LEU A 634 38.23 -1.38 -20.40
CA LEU A 634 39.01 -1.99 -19.32
C LEU A 634 40.47 -2.25 -19.72
N PRO A 635 40.78 -2.64 -20.97
CA PRO A 635 42.16 -2.66 -21.45
C PRO A 635 42.83 -1.29 -21.35
N LEU A 636 42.14 -0.22 -21.75
CA LEU A 636 42.64 1.15 -21.64
C LEU A 636 42.87 1.53 -20.17
N ALA A 637 41.93 1.21 -19.28
CA ALA A 637 42.10 1.42 -17.85
C ALA A 637 43.33 0.68 -17.31
N ARG A 638 43.57 -0.58 -17.73
CA ARG A 638 44.74 -1.37 -17.31
C ARG A 638 46.06 -0.90 -17.90
N ALA A 639 46.04 -0.24 -19.06
CA ALA A 639 47.25 0.33 -19.66
C ALA A 639 47.83 1.46 -18.78
N PHE A 640 46.97 2.24 -18.12
CA PHE A 640 47.38 3.32 -17.21
C PHE A 640 47.37 2.90 -15.73
N ALA A 641 46.41 2.10 -15.29
CA ALA A 641 46.34 1.60 -13.91
C ALA A 641 46.83 0.15 -13.86
N TRP A 642 48.00 -0.08 -13.30
CA TRP A 642 48.51 -1.43 -13.05
C TRP A 642 47.90 -1.98 -11.75
N ILE A 643 46.73 -2.60 -11.90
CA ILE A 643 45.85 -2.99 -10.79
C ILE A 643 46.36 -4.27 -10.11
N ARG A 644 46.63 -4.18 -8.81
CA ARG A 644 46.73 -5.32 -7.89
C ARG A 644 45.43 -5.47 -7.12
N VAL A 645 44.83 -6.66 -7.14
CA VAL A 645 43.55 -6.93 -6.48
C VAL A 645 43.73 -7.84 -5.28
N GLU A 646 43.15 -7.47 -4.14
CA GLU A 646 43.17 -8.22 -2.87
C GLU A 646 41.74 -8.47 -2.37
N GLY A 647 41.52 -9.49 -1.53
CA GLY A 647 40.20 -9.79 -0.98
C GLY A 647 39.20 -10.42 -1.96
N ARG A 648 39.68 -11.07 -3.03
CA ARG A 648 38.81 -11.68 -4.06
C ARG A 648 38.01 -12.86 -3.52
N GLU A 649 38.49 -13.51 -2.47
CA GLU A 649 37.84 -14.58 -1.75
C GLU A 649 36.49 -14.14 -1.19
N HIS A 650 36.35 -12.90 -0.72
CA HIS A 650 35.08 -12.34 -0.22
C HIS A 650 34.02 -12.15 -1.32
N LEU A 651 34.40 -12.25 -2.60
CA LEU A 651 33.51 -12.05 -3.75
C LEU A 651 33.02 -13.35 -4.40
N ARG A 652 33.54 -14.52 -3.99
CA ARG A 652 33.24 -15.80 -4.66
C ARG A 652 31.82 -16.30 -4.39
N ASP A 653 31.40 -16.28 -3.12
CA ASP A 653 30.11 -16.79 -2.64
C ASP A 653 29.18 -15.65 -2.17
N LEU A 654 29.29 -14.50 -2.84
CA LEU A 654 28.56 -13.30 -2.46
C LEU A 654 27.10 -13.37 -2.93
N ASP A 655 26.17 -13.34 -1.98
CA ASP A 655 24.74 -13.22 -2.25
C ASP A 655 24.41 -11.82 -2.82
N THR A 656 24.38 -11.73 -4.15
CA THR A 656 23.97 -10.50 -4.85
C THR A 656 22.45 -10.30 -4.83
N PRO A 657 21.96 -9.05 -4.90
CA PRO A 657 22.69 -7.79 -5.10
C PRO A 657 23.35 -7.28 -3.81
N VAL A 658 24.41 -6.47 -3.94
CA VAL A 658 25.12 -5.83 -2.82
C VAL A 658 25.33 -4.33 -3.06
N ILE A 659 25.76 -3.60 -2.04
CA ILE A 659 26.27 -2.23 -2.19
C ILE A 659 27.79 -2.26 -2.04
N PHE A 660 28.53 -1.85 -3.08
CA PHE A 660 29.96 -1.60 -2.98
C PHE A 660 30.17 -0.16 -2.48
N ALA A 661 30.79 -0.01 -1.31
CA ALA A 661 31.13 1.29 -0.73
C ALA A 661 32.63 1.53 -0.89
N ALA A 662 33.01 2.49 -1.73
CA ALA A 662 34.40 2.76 -2.06
C ALA A 662 34.84 4.18 -1.67
N ASN A 663 36.12 4.34 -1.33
CA ASN A 663 36.73 5.67 -1.23
C ASN A 663 36.90 6.32 -2.62
N HIS A 664 36.95 7.66 -2.69
CA HIS A 664 36.89 8.42 -3.95
C HIS A 664 38.17 9.22 -4.25
N GLN A 665 39.00 8.75 -5.20
CA GLN A 665 40.31 9.35 -5.51
C GLN A 665 40.40 9.99 -6.90
N SER A 666 39.64 9.52 -7.89
CA SER A 666 39.84 9.89 -9.30
C SER A 666 38.56 9.85 -10.14
N HIS A 667 38.67 10.32 -11.39
CA HIS A 667 37.67 10.06 -12.43
C HIS A 667 37.72 8.62 -12.97
N MET A 668 38.81 7.87 -12.69
CA MET A 668 38.99 6.48 -13.13
C MET A 668 38.48 5.43 -12.14
N ASP A 669 37.91 5.83 -10.99
CA ASP A 669 37.54 4.91 -9.90
C ASP A 669 36.60 3.80 -10.36
N ALA A 670 35.50 4.15 -11.02
CA ALA A 670 34.52 3.18 -11.50
C ALA A 670 35.11 2.21 -12.55
N PRO A 671 35.79 2.65 -13.63
CA PRO A 671 36.51 1.75 -14.54
C PRO A 671 37.50 0.80 -13.84
N VAL A 672 38.23 1.28 -12.83
CA VAL A 672 39.24 0.48 -12.10
C VAL A 672 38.59 -0.55 -11.20
N ILE A 673 37.54 -0.20 -10.44
CA ILE A 673 36.75 -1.16 -9.65
C ILE A 673 36.14 -2.21 -10.58
N LEU A 674 35.53 -1.79 -11.69
CA LEU A 674 34.96 -2.73 -12.66
C LEU A 674 36.05 -3.67 -13.21
N ALA A 675 37.26 -3.17 -13.51
CA ALA A 675 38.38 -4.00 -13.94
C ALA A 675 38.86 -4.99 -12.86
N ALA A 676 38.71 -4.65 -11.58
CA ALA A 676 39.08 -5.49 -10.45
C ALA A 676 38.04 -6.59 -10.15
N LEU A 677 36.76 -6.30 -10.40
CA LEU A 677 35.64 -7.23 -10.17
C LEU A 677 35.66 -8.45 -11.11
N PRO A 678 35.20 -9.63 -10.65
CA PRO A 678 35.01 -10.79 -11.51
C PRO A 678 33.90 -10.56 -12.55
N PRO A 679 33.94 -11.24 -13.72
CA PRO A 679 32.93 -11.07 -14.77
C PRO A 679 31.49 -11.32 -14.31
N SER A 680 31.27 -12.23 -13.37
CA SER A 680 29.95 -12.54 -12.79
C SER A 680 29.29 -11.31 -12.15
N LEU A 681 30.07 -10.46 -11.48
CA LEU A 681 29.61 -9.26 -10.78
C LEU A 681 29.69 -8.01 -11.66
N ARG A 682 30.79 -7.83 -12.41
CA ARG A 682 31.09 -6.62 -13.20
C ARG A 682 29.94 -6.14 -14.09
N TYR A 683 29.24 -7.06 -14.75
CA TYR A 683 28.16 -6.70 -15.68
C TYR A 683 26.80 -6.48 -15.01
N ARG A 684 26.76 -6.57 -13.68
CA ARG A 684 25.59 -6.34 -12.82
C ARG A 684 25.88 -5.26 -11.77
N VAL A 685 26.68 -4.26 -12.11
CA VAL A 685 26.94 -3.09 -11.25
C VAL A 685 26.35 -1.82 -11.88
N THR A 686 25.76 -0.99 -11.04
CA THR A 686 25.22 0.34 -11.35
C THR A 686 25.99 1.36 -10.53
N THR A 687 26.52 2.42 -11.16
CA THR A 687 27.42 3.37 -10.47
C THR A 687 26.69 4.65 -10.10
N ALA A 688 26.69 5.01 -8.81
CA ALA A 688 26.18 6.31 -8.37
C ALA A 688 27.17 7.42 -8.79
N MET A 689 26.66 8.50 -9.39
CA MET A 689 27.44 9.68 -9.77
C MET A 689 26.81 10.95 -9.21
N ALA A 690 27.61 11.90 -8.75
CA ALA A 690 27.09 13.17 -8.24
C ALA A 690 26.31 13.93 -9.34
N LYS A 691 25.05 14.28 -9.07
CA LYS A 691 24.20 15.04 -10.01
C LYS A 691 24.87 16.38 -10.39
N GLU A 692 25.58 16.97 -9.44
CA GLU A 692 26.26 18.26 -9.54
C GLU A 692 27.42 18.25 -10.55
N PHE A 693 27.93 17.06 -10.92
CA PHE A 693 28.95 16.94 -11.96
C PHE A 693 28.38 17.26 -13.36
N PHE A 694 27.07 17.12 -13.55
CA PHE A 694 26.37 17.37 -14.81
C PHE A 694 25.38 18.54 -14.70
N LYS A 695 25.70 19.59 -13.92
CA LYS A 695 24.82 20.77 -13.72
C LYS A 695 24.28 21.34 -15.03
N ALA A 696 25.13 21.46 -16.05
CA ALA A 696 24.71 21.99 -17.34
C ALA A 696 23.74 21.08 -18.10
N HIS A 697 23.64 19.78 -17.79
CA HIS A 697 22.63 18.88 -18.33
C HIS A 697 21.29 19.02 -17.60
N PHE A 698 21.31 19.06 -16.26
CA PHE A 698 20.10 19.11 -15.43
C PHE A 698 19.50 20.51 -15.27
N TYR A 699 20.29 21.57 -15.47
CA TYR A 699 19.85 22.96 -15.37
C TYR A 699 20.24 23.74 -16.64
N PRO A 700 19.66 23.39 -17.80
CA PRO A 700 20.05 23.97 -19.10
C PRO A 700 19.89 25.49 -19.13
N ASP A 701 18.89 26.04 -18.44
CA ASP A 701 18.57 27.47 -18.43
C ASP A 701 19.64 28.34 -17.75
N GLN A 702 20.51 27.72 -16.93
CA GLN A 702 21.57 28.41 -16.19
C GLN A 702 22.93 28.37 -16.91
N HIS A 703 23.01 27.71 -18.08
CA HIS A 703 24.28 27.41 -18.74
C HIS A 703 24.22 27.62 -20.27
N GLY A 704 25.39 27.86 -20.89
CA GLY A 704 25.48 28.02 -22.34
C GLY A 704 25.29 26.71 -23.12
N ARG A 705 24.81 26.80 -24.37
CA ARG A 705 24.49 25.64 -25.24
C ARG A 705 25.64 24.63 -25.40
N LEU A 706 26.89 25.10 -25.50
CA LEU A 706 28.06 24.22 -25.64
C LEU A 706 28.34 23.43 -24.35
N ALA A 707 28.18 24.07 -23.19
CA ALA A 707 28.34 23.42 -21.89
C ALA A 707 27.24 22.37 -21.65
N TRP A 708 25.99 22.68 -22.04
CA TRP A 708 24.87 21.74 -22.02
C TRP A 708 25.14 20.52 -22.92
N LEU A 709 25.57 20.73 -24.17
CA LEU A 709 25.82 19.64 -25.12
C LEU A 709 26.92 18.69 -24.63
N THR A 710 28.05 19.24 -24.19
CA THR A 710 29.19 18.46 -23.71
C THR A 710 28.88 17.70 -22.43
N ASN A 711 28.20 18.33 -21.46
CA ASN A 711 27.78 17.65 -20.23
C ASN A 711 26.73 16.57 -20.49
N SER A 712 25.76 16.84 -21.38
CA SER A 712 24.75 15.86 -21.77
C SER A 712 25.39 14.64 -22.43
N LEU A 713 26.34 14.86 -23.35
CA LEU A 713 27.08 13.76 -23.97
C LEU A 713 27.82 12.91 -22.93
N ASN A 714 28.55 13.55 -22.01
CA ASN A 714 29.26 12.85 -20.94
C ASN A 714 28.30 12.06 -20.04
N TYR A 715 27.14 12.62 -19.71
CA TYR A 715 26.10 11.96 -18.93
C TYR A 715 25.59 10.69 -19.62
N TYR A 716 25.21 10.79 -20.91
CA TYR A 716 24.72 9.64 -21.67
C TYR A 716 25.79 8.56 -21.88
N LEU A 717 27.05 8.94 -22.10
CA LEU A 717 28.16 8.00 -22.20
C LEU A 717 28.44 7.29 -20.87
N ALA A 718 28.40 8.02 -19.76
CA ALA A 718 28.54 7.44 -18.42
C ALA A 718 27.39 6.46 -18.11
N ALA A 719 26.15 6.85 -18.41
CA ALA A 719 24.98 5.99 -18.27
C ALA A 719 25.10 4.73 -19.14
N LEU A 720 25.52 4.84 -20.40
CA LEU A 720 25.67 3.71 -21.32
C LEU A 720 26.77 2.73 -20.86
N PHE A 721 28.00 3.23 -20.67
CA PHE A 721 29.17 2.38 -20.48
C PHE A 721 29.37 1.92 -19.03
N PHE A 722 28.95 2.72 -18.05
CA PHE A 722 29.15 2.43 -16.62
C PHE A 722 27.84 2.20 -15.87
N ASN A 723 26.70 2.17 -16.58
CA ASN A 723 25.38 2.03 -15.98
C ASN A 723 25.17 3.06 -14.87
N ALA A 724 25.63 4.29 -15.11
CA ALA A 724 25.67 5.31 -14.08
C ALA A 724 24.30 5.98 -13.90
N PHE A 725 24.00 6.44 -12.67
CA PHE A 725 22.80 7.22 -12.36
C PHE A 725 23.10 8.39 -11.43
N PRO A 726 22.37 9.51 -11.57
CA PRO A 726 22.60 10.69 -10.75
C PRO A 726 22.14 10.44 -9.30
N LEU A 727 23.00 10.79 -8.34
CA LEU A 727 22.74 10.84 -6.92
C LEU A 727 22.74 12.32 -6.50
N PRO A 728 21.61 12.91 -6.08
CA PRO A 728 21.58 14.27 -5.53
C PRO A 728 22.37 14.31 -4.22
N GLN A 729 23.17 15.35 -4.00
CA GLN A 729 23.91 15.52 -2.73
C GLN A 729 23.19 16.42 -1.72
N ARG A 730 22.00 16.94 -2.06
CA ARG A 730 21.11 17.75 -1.20
C ARG A 730 19.91 16.91 -0.74
N GLU A 731 19.26 17.34 0.34
CA GLU A 731 18.08 16.64 0.93
C GLU A 731 16.94 16.48 -0.09
N ALA A 732 16.73 17.47 -0.97
CA ALA A 732 15.80 17.39 -2.08
C ALA A 732 16.22 16.33 -3.13
N GLY A 733 15.40 15.29 -3.26
CA GLY A 733 15.55 14.15 -4.17
C GLY A 733 16.05 12.86 -3.51
N ALA A 734 16.33 12.86 -2.21
CA ALA A 734 16.88 11.70 -1.49
C ALA A 734 15.94 10.49 -1.54
N ARG A 735 14.63 10.71 -1.36
CA ARG A 735 13.61 9.66 -1.42
C ARG A 735 13.50 9.02 -2.79
N GLN A 736 13.43 9.84 -3.85
CA GLN A 736 13.33 9.35 -5.22
C GLN A 736 14.56 8.49 -5.59
N THR A 737 15.71 8.89 -5.07
CA THR A 737 16.98 8.18 -5.23
C THR A 737 17.00 6.87 -4.45
N LEU A 738 16.51 6.84 -3.22
CA LEU A 738 16.35 5.60 -2.43
C LEU A 738 15.42 4.60 -3.13
N ARG A 739 14.24 5.05 -3.59
CA ARG A 739 13.30 4.22 -4.37
C ARG A 739 13.96 3.70 -5.65
N TYR A 740 14.74 4.54 -6.34
CA TYR A 740 15.46 4.11 -7.53
C TYR A 740 16.53 3.06 -7.21
N ILE A 741 17.36 3.28 -6.18
CA ILE A 741 18.36 2.29 -5.72
C ILE A 741 17.67 0.97 -5.34
N GLY A 742 16.56 1.03 -4.61
CA GLY A 742 15.71 -0.13 -4.29
C GLY A 742 15.29 -0.90 -5.56
N SER A 743 14.76 -0.19 -6.56
CA SER A 743 14.37 -0.80 -7.85
C SER A 743 15.55 -1.43 -8.61
N VAL A 744 16.72 -0.79 -8.57
CA VAL A 744 17.95 -1.31 -9.21
C VAL A 744 18.39 -2.62 -8.55
N LEU A 745 18.35 -2.68 -7.23
CA LEU A 745 18.67 -3.87 -6.45
C LEU A 745 17.66 -5.00 -6.73
N GLU A 746 16.36 -4.70 -6.81
CA GLU A 746 15.32 -5.67 -7.19
C GLU A 746 15.54 -6.29 -8.57
N GLU A 747 16.00 -5.50 -9.54
CA GLU A 747 16.37 -5.99 -10.86
C GLU A 747 17.64 -6.89 -10.85
N GLY A 748 18.24 -7.10 -9.67
CA GLY A 748 19.43 -7.94 -9.45
C GLY A 748 20.76 -7.24 -9.73
N TRP A 749 20.79 -5.90 -9.75
CA TRP A 749 21.99 -5.11 -9.94
C TRP A 749 22.55 -4.65 -8.60
N SER A 750 23.86 -4.80 -8.40
CA SER A 750 24.58 -4.20 -7.27
C SER A 750 24.84 -2.72 -7.52
N VAL A 751 24.99 -1.94 -6.46
CA VAL A 751 25.19 -0.49 -6.55
C VAL A 751 26.58 -0.12 -6.04
N LEU A 752 27.33 0.64 -6.83
CA LEU A 752 28.61 1.21 -6.43
C LEU A 752 28.41 2.65 -5.98
N ILE A 753 28.75 2.94 -4.72
CA ILE A 753 28.60 4.25 -4.08
C ILE A 753 29.97 4.72 -3.56
N PHE A 754 30.21 6.02 -3.68
CA PHE A 754 31.37 6.72 -3.13
C PHE A 754 30.90 7.60 -1.96
N PRO A 755 30.90 7.11 -0.70
CA PRO A 755 30.18 7.75 0.40
C PRO A 755 30.76 9.08 0.89
N GLU A 756 32.00 9.41 0.50
CA GLU A 756 32.67 10.69 0.81
C GLU A 756 31.96 11.89 0.17
N GLY A 757 31.30 11.68 -0.98
CA GLY A 757 30.60 12.73 -1.73
C GLY A 757 31.51 13.73 -2.45
N ARG A 758 32.81 13.77 -2.15
CA ARG A 758 33.85 14.51 -2.87
C ARG A 758 35.06 13.63 -3.15
N ARG A 759 35.91 14.04 -4.08
CA ARG A 759 37.20 13.38 -4.33
C ARG A 759 38.24 13.94 -3.37
N THR A 760 39.13 13.07 -2.87
CA THR A 760 40.25 13.46 -2.02
C THR A 760 41.55 13.51 -2.81
N ASP A 761 42.30 14.59 -2.65
CA ASP A 761 43.52 14.86 -3.42
C ASP A 761 44.78 14.28 -2.76
N THR A 762 44.68 13.82 -1.50
CA THR A 762 45.82 13.41 -0.67
C THR A 762 45.87 11.90 -0.40
N GLY A 763 44.93 11.13 -0.96
CA GLY A 763 44.80 9.69 -0.72
C GLY A 763 44.24 9.31 0.66
N ALA A 764 44.02 10.28 1.56
CA ALA A 764 43.34 10.06 2.84
C ALA A 764 41.83 9.86 2.61
N ILE A 765 41.23 8.92 3.34
CA ILE A 765 39.78 8.66 3.27
C ILE A 765 39.05 9.73 4.08
N ASP A 766 38.18 10.50 3.42
CA ASP A 766 37.34 11.48 4.11
C ASP A 766 36.17 10.80 4.84
N ARG A 767 35.50 11.57 5.71
CA ARG A 767 34.37 11.07 6.47
C ARG A 767 33.24 10.58 5.56
N PHE A 768 32.76 9.36 5.78
CA PHE A 768 31.63 8.81 5.04
C PHE A 768 30.33 9.45 5.49
N ARG A 769 29.49 9.83 4.52
CA ARG A 769 28.19 10.44 4.81
C ARG A 769 27.20 9.39 5.34
N PRO A 770 26.30 9.75 6.29
CA PRO A 770 25.30 8.84 6.87
C PRO A 770 24.40 8.10 5.85
N GLY A 771 24.25 8.65 4.63
CA GLY A 771 23.42 8.08 3.57
C GLY A 771 23.75 6.63 3.23
N ILE A 772 25.02 6.19 3.30
CA ILE A 772 25.38 4.78 3.03
C ILE A 772 24.80 3.84 4.10
N GLY A 773 24.85 4.25 5.38
CA GLY A 773 24.30 3.50 6.50
C GLY A 773 22.78 3.35 6.38
N MET A 774 22.09 4.45 6.03
CA MET A 774 20.65 4.44 5.78
C MET A 774 20.25 3.57 4.60
N ILE A 775 20.89 3.72 3.43
CA ILE A 775 20.59 2.93 2.23
C ILE A 775 20.73 1.44 2.54
N ALA A 776 21.84 1.04 3.16
CA ALA A 776 22.10 -0.36 3.47
C ALA A 776 21.12 -0.93 4.52
N ALA A 777 20.87 -0.20 5.61
CA ALA A 777 19.98 -0.64 6.68
C ALA A 777 18.51 -0.74 6.23
N ARG A 778 18.00 0.29 5.54
CA ARG A 778 16.60 0.32 5.07
C ARG A 778 16.34 -0.67 3.95
N LEU A 779 17.26 -0.79 2.99
CA LEU A 779 17.10 -1.74 1.89
C LEU A 779 17.43 -3.17 2.31
N GLY A 780 18.07 -3.37 3.48
CA GLY A 780 18.44 -4.67 4.02
C GLY A 780 19.44 -5.42 3.14
N VAL A 781 20.38 -4.70 2.54
CA VAL A 781 21.35 -5.23 1.57
C VAL A 781 22.76 -5.18 2.16
N PRO A 782 23.58 -6.24 2.00
CA PRO A 782 24.95 -6.23 2.51
C PRO A 782 25.80 -5.17 1.79
N VAL A 783 26.74 -4.59 2.55
CA VAL A 783 27.74 -3.64 2.07
C VAL A 783 29.07 -4.35 1.95
N VAL A 784 29.73 -4.22 0.80
CA VAL A 784 31.11 -4.66 0.57
C VAL A 784 32.01 -3.42 0.62
N PRO A 785 32.85 -3.25 1.64
CA PRO A 785 33.81 -2.16 1.68
C PRO A 785 34.90 -2.37 0.63
N VAL A 786 35.27 -1.31 -0.08
CA VAL A 786 36.26 -1.32 -1.16
C VAL A 786 37.27 -0.21 -0.94
N ARG A 787 38.55 -0.57 -0.88
CA ARG A 787 39.65 0.41 -0.79
C ARG A 787 40.38 0.51 -2.12
N ILE A 788 40.55 1.75 -2.59
CA ILE A 788 41.38 2.15 -3.72
C ILE A 788 42.59 2.92 -3.17
N GLU A 789 43.79 2.56 -3.63
CA GLU A 789 45.02 3.30 -3.34
C GLU A 789 45.85 3.54 -4.59
N GLY A 790 46.41 4.75 -4.72
CA GLY A 790 47.36 5.14 -5.75
C GLY A 790 46.73 5.63 -7.06
N LEU A 791 45.40 5.75 -7.13
CA LEU A 791 44.71 6.18 -8.34
C LEU A 791 44.74 7.70 -8.53
N ASP A 792 44.87 8.45 -7.43
CA ASP A 792 45.21 9.87 -7.37
C ASP A 792 46.52 10.19 -8.13
N LYS A 793 47.48 9.25 -8.13
CA LYS A 793 48.78 9.37 -8.82
C LYS A 793 48.75 8.97 -10.29
N VAL A 794 47.67 8.31 -10.73
CA VAL A 794 47.45 7.88 -12.12
C VAL A 794 46.64 8.94 -12.87
N LEU A 795 45.53 9.41 -12.29
CA LEU A 795 44.74 10.50 -12.84
C LEU A 795 44.21 11.36 -11.70
N HIS A 796 45.01 12.35 -11.29
CA HIS A 796 44.58 13.35 -10.31
C HIS A 796 43.37 14.13 -10.86
N PRO A 797 42.38 14.53 -10.02
CA PRO A 797 41.18 15.26 -10.48
C PRO A 797 41.46 16.53 -11.28
N SER A 798 42.60 17.19 -11.05
CA SER A 798 43.02 18.39 -11.79
C SER A 798 43.73 18.10 -13.13
N TRP A 799 44.04 16.84 -13.44
CA TRP A 799 44.78 16.45 -14.64
C TRP A 799 43.85 16.17 -15.82
N ARG A 800 44.28 16.56 -17.02
CA ARG A 800 43.54 16.29 -18.27
C ARG A 800 43.84 14.91 -18.86
N MET A 801 44.94 14.26 -18.47
CA MET A 801 45.39 12.99 -19.05
C MET A 801 46.01 12.09 -17.98
N ALA A 802 45.75 10.79 -18.09
CA ALA A 802 46.25 9.78 -17.17
C ALA A 802 47.74 9.47 -17.41
N ARG A 803 48.44 9.07 -16.36
CA ARG A 803 49.84 8.60 -16.39
C ARG A 803 49.90 7.16 -15.85
N PRO A 804 50.73 6.28 -16.43
CA PRO A 804 50.87 4.91 -15.92
C PRO A 804 51.32 4.87 -14.45
N GLY A 805 50.67 4.06 -13.63
CA GLY A 805 50.99 3.92 -12.20
C GLY A 805 50.39 2.66 -11.57
N ARG A 806 50.92 2.29 -10.40
CA ARG A 806 50.44 1.14 -9.63
C ARG A 806 49.21 1.52 -8.82
N VAL A 807 48.18 0.69 -8.88
CA VAL A 807 46.92 0.89 -8.16
C VAL A 807 46.58 -0.38 -7.39
N ARG A 808 46.19 -0.23 -6.12
CA ARG A 808 45.71 -1.34 -5.29
C ARG A 808 44.20 -1.21 -5.13
N VAL A 809 43.48 -2.31 -5.31
CA VAL A 809 42.04 -2.42 -5.05
C VAL A 809 41.82 -3.60 -4.11
N ALA A 810 41.35 -3.33 -2.90
CA ALA A 810 41.07 -4.35 -1.88
C ALA A 810 39.56 -4.43 -1.60
N PHE A 811 39.02 -5.66 -1.53
CA PHE A 811 37.62 -5.93 -1.19
C PHE A 811 37.53 -6.57 0.19
N GLY A 812 36.79 -5.95 1.12
CA GLY A 812 36.55 -6.53 2.44
C GLY A 812 35.41 -7.53 2.48
N ALA A 813 35.21 -8.14 3.64
CA ALA A 813 34.11 -9.06 3.88
C ALA A 813 32.76 -8.30 3.83
N PRO A 814 31.70 -8.91 3.29
CA PRO A 814 30.37 -8.29 3.27
C PRO A 814 29.84 -8.11 4.69
N MET A 815 29.32 -6.92 4.99
CA MET A 815 28.74 -6.58 6.29
C MET A 815 27.26 -6.22 6.15
N ARG A 816 26.43 -6.68 7.09
CA ARG A 816 25.01 -6.28 7.17
C ARG A 816 24.87 -5.19 8.22
N LEU A 817 24.27 -4.07 7.82
CA LEU A 817 24.01 -2.93 8.70
C LEU A 817 22.56 -3.01 9.16
N THR A 818 22.33 -3.02 10.48
CA THR A 818 21.00 -3.07 11.09
C THR A 818 20.92 -2.05 12.22
N GLY A 819 19.86 -1.26 12.26
CA GLY A 819 19.65 -0.23 13.27
C GLY A 819 19.20 1.10 12.67
N GLU A 820 18.94 2.07 13.53
CA GLU A 820 18.41 3.40 13.16
C GLU A 820 19.48 4.51 13.32
N ASP A 821 20.62 4.24 13.94
CA ASP A 821 21.76 5.17 14.03
C ASP A 821 22.63 5.10 12.75
N TYR A 822 22.20 5.80 11.70
CA TYR A 822 22.86 5.77 10.39
C TYR A 822 24.26 6.38 10.40
N GLU A 823 24.56 7.28 11.33
CA GLU A 823 25.88 7.89 11.46
C GLU A 823 26.90 6.88 11.99
N ALA A 824 26.52 6.13 13.03
CA ALA A 824 27.32 5.01 13.51
C ALA A 824 27.50 3.93 12.44
N LEU A 825 26.43 3.60 11.70
CA LEU A 825 26.50 2.61 10.62
C LEU A 825 27.42 3.06 9.47
N ALA A 826 27.38 4.34 9.08
CA ALA A 826 28.30 4.88 8.07
C ALA A 826 29.76 4.85 8.54
N LYS A 827 30.00 5.16 9.82
CA LYS A 827 31.32 5.06 10.44
C LYS A 827 31.85 3.61 10.45
N GLN A 828 31.00 2.62 10.71
CA GLN A 828 31.40 1.21 10.62
C GLN A 828 31.91 0.85 9.21
N VAL A 829 31.25 1.35 8.17
CA VAL A 829 31.71 1.14 6.78
C VAL A 829 33.01 1.90 6.51
N GLU A 830 33.14 3.13 7.00
CA GLU A 830 34.36 3.93 6.89
C GLU A 830 35.57 3.23 7.51
N ASP A 831 35.42 2.76 8.75
CA ASP A 831 36.45 2.03 9.49
C ASP A 831 36.81 0.73 8.74
N ALA A 832 35.81 -0.01 8.24
CA ALA A 832 36.04 -1.21 7.44
C ALA A 832 36.78 -0.94 6.11
N VAL A 833 36.60 0.23 5.48
CA VAL A 833 37.39 0.61 4.28
C VAL A 833 38.81 1.03 4.67
N LYS A 834 38.99 1.67 5.84
CA LYS A 834 40.31 2.09 6.36
C LYS A 834 41.17 0.91 6.85
N ASP A 835 40.55 -0.19 7.24
CA ASP A 835 41.25 -1.38 7.75
C ASP A 835 41.75 -2.32 6.63
N LEU A 836 41.29 -2.13 5.38
CA LEU A 836 41.82 -2.79 4.17
C LEU A 836 43.17 -2.18 3.75
#